data_AF-A0A6A5SJB3-F1
#
_entry.id   AF-A0A6A5SJB3-F1
#
_cell.length_a   1.000
_cell.length_b   1.000
_cell.length_c   1.000
_cell.angle_alpha   90.00
_cell.angle_beta   90.00
_cell.angle_gamma   90.00
#
_symmetry.space_group_name_H-M   'P 1'
#
loop_
_entity.id
_entity.type
_entity.pdbx_description
1 polymer ?
#
loop_
_entity_poly.entity_id
_entity_poly.type
_entity_poly.pdbx_seq_one_letter_code
_entity_poly.pdbx_strand_id
1 'polypeptide(L)'
;MALKFLRQLYSLDTLDTRFIVPATSPPKEALEDAKLDPAGPLPSQSGQGKSKYAADNIQTPRWNTPEFYLYYVAILMSVFFMFKLVLDVSQESHPNYSKFSHLLSDGWIPGRKVDNTDAQYGGFRENIPYLFIVVMLHPVLRKAYDSFWRADTYTQVRPSTSSGRLTMGLTPSAAADARLNQRISFDVLFAGIFLAALHGFSALKIVAILYANYCIGTKLPRQYVPAATWVFNIGTLFANEFSQGYHYATILGTFLPSSGSEKGQPTFNFGHTLDSYSGLIPRWEVLFNFTILRLISFNLDYYWSLNSRASSPIEKKQLDPSNLSERDRVTIPAKPSDYSFCNYFAYTMYSPLYLAGPIITFNDYISQQRYRPHSITSKRTTMYAIRFIVVLLTMEIMIHYMYMVAIFHAKPDWSQYTPAQLSMLGFLNLKHIWLKLLIPWRFFRLWSLLDGIDPPENMVRCMSDNYSVMHFWRGWHRSFNKWSLRYLYIPLGGNQIPGVWGKARSVFNYLAVFTFIAIWHDIQLRLLMWGWLVTLFVLPEIIASYIFPASKWKDSPDAYRWLCGVGAVGEILMLMTANLVGFALGVDGLKDLVRGIVGTWSGWAFFATACGALFTGVQFMFEWRENEKRRGIKMKC
;
A
#
# COMPACT_ATOMS: atom_id res chain seq x y z
N MET A 1 -11.67 17.77 25.83
CA MET A 1 -11.77 17.98 24.36
C MET A 1 -10.63 17.32 23.59
N ALA A 2 -9.36 17.54 23.96
CA ALA A 2 -8.18 16.99 23.27
C ALA A 2 -8.15 15.44 23.15
N LEU A 3 -8.46 14.71 24.23
CA LEU A 3 -8.48 13.23 24.19
C LEU A 3 -9.51 12.67 23.19
N LYS A 4 -10.67 13.33 23.07
CA LYS A 4 -11.71 12.94 22.10
C LYS A 4 -11.23 13.17 20.67
N PHE A 5 -10.55 14.29 20.42
CA PHE A 5 -9.93 14.59 19.13
C PHE A 5 -8.84 13.56 18.79
N LEU A 6 -7.95 13.23 19.71
CA LEU A 6 -6.91 12.21 19.49
C LEU A 6 -7.51 10.84 19.20
N ARG A 7 -8.55 10.42 19.96
CA ARG A 7 -9.27 9.16 19.69
C ARG A 7 -9.89 9.14 18.30
N GLN A 8 -10.44 10.27 17.84
CA GLN A 8 -10.99 10.39 16.50
C GLN A 8 -9.90 10.41 15.42
N LEU A 9 -8.78 11.10 15.64
CA LEU A 9 -7.68 11.17 14.69
C LEU A 9 -7.08 9.78 14.41
N TYR A 10 -6.97 8.95 15.44
CA TYR A 10 -6.43 7.60 15.37
C TYR A 10 -7.48 6.50 15.18
N SER A 11 -8.75 6.86 14.99
CA SER A 11 -9.80 5.89 14.74
C SER A 11 -9.60 5.19 13.38
N LEU A 12 -10.14 3.98 13.26
CA LEU A 12 -9.98 3.16 12.07
C LEU A 12 -10.81 3.69 10.89
N ASP A 13 -11.97 4.28 11.15
CA ASP A 13 -12.84 4.91 10.13
C ASP A 13 -12.20 6.15 9.50
N THR A 14 -11.48 6.93 10.30
CA THR A 14 -10.67 8.06 9.82
C THR A 14 -9.60 7.56 8.84
N LEU A 15 -8.99 6.41 9.13
CA LEU A 15 -7.97 5.81 8.27
C LEU A 15 -8.58 5.24 6.97
N ASP A 16 -9.46 4.26 7.11
CA ASP A 16 -10.18 3.60 6.02
C ASP A 16 -11.52 3.06 6.54
N THR A 17 -12.64 3.52 5.97
CA THR A 17 -13.98 3.05 6.37
C THR A 17 -14.15 1.56 6.13
N ARG A 18 -13.36 0.95 5.22
CA ARG A 18 -13.35 -0.50 4.96
C ARG A 18 -12.88 -1.36 6.15
N PHE A 19 -12.37 -0.73 7.22
CA PHE A 19 -12.01 -1.45 8.44
C PHE A 19 -13.20 -1.65 9.37
N ILE A 20 -14.21 -0.80 9.26
CA ILE A 20 -15.44 -0.90 10.04
C ILE A 20 -16.61 -1.40 9.20
N VAL A 21 -16.70 -0.98 7.93
CA VAL A 21 -17.76 -1.41 7.01
C VAL A 21 -17.35 -2.73 6.33
N PRO A 22 -18.15 -3.81 6.44
CA PRO A 22 -17.90 -5.05 5.72
C PRO A 22 -17.87 -4.82 4.21
N ALA A 23 -16.95 -5.48 3.50
CA ALA A 23 -16.79 -5.33 2.05
C ALA A 23 -18.03 -5.71 1.22
N THR A 24 -18.99 -6.42 1.81
CA THR A 24 -20.26 -6.85 1.18
C THR A 24 -21.45 -5.97 1.54
N SER A 25 -21.28 -5.00 2.44
CA SER A 25 -22.36 -4.13 2.89
C SER A 25 -22.36 -2.81 2.10
N PRO A 26 -23.54 -2.27 1.75
CA PRO A 26 -23.67 -0.91 1.22
C PRO A 26 -23.09 0.11 2.20
N PRO A 27 -22.22 1.04 1.76
CA PRO A 27 -21.51 1.93 2.68
C PRO A 27 -22.40 2.98 3.34
N LYS A 28 -23.48 3.46 2.70
CA LYS A 28 -24.30 4.54 3.26
C LYS A 28 -24.98 4.12 4.58
N GLU A 29 -25.77 3.05 4.55
CA GLU A 29 -26.44 2.53 5.75
C GLU A 29 -25.42 2.16 6.82
N ALA A 30 -24.36 1.44 6.46
CA ALA A 30 -23.32 1.04 7.41
C ALA A 30 -22.59 2.24 8.05
N LEU A 31 -22.43 3.36 7.35
CA LEU A 31 -21.81 4.57 7.90
C LEU A 31 -22.80 5.42 8.72
N GLU A 32 -24.09 5.35 8.43
CA GLU A 32 -25.15 5.98 9.24
C GLU A 32 -25.32 5.21 10.56
N ASP A 33 -25.39 3.88 10.51
CA ASP A 33 -25.42 3.01 11.68
C ASP A 33 -24.18 3.20 12.57
N ALA A 34 -22.98 3.32 11.97
CA ALA A 34 -21.73 3.56 12.71
C ALA A 34 -21.73 4.91 13.46
N LYS A 35 -22.52 5.89 13.01
CA LYS A 35 -22.64 7.19 13.68
C LYS A 35 -23.63 7.14 14.85
N LEU A 36 -24.66 6.31 14.75
CA LEU A 36 -25.70 6.16 15.78
C LEU A 36 -25.18 5.37 16.98
N ASP A 37 -24.32 4.37 16.76
CA ASP A 37 -23.63 3.64 17.83
C ASP A 37 -22.12 3.53 17.56
N PRO A 38 -21.31 4.49 18.05
CA PRO A 38 -19.85 4.46 17.89
C PRO A 38 -19.16 3.31 18.64
N ALA A 39 -19.87 2.63 19.54
CA ALA A 39 -19.36 1.59 20.44
C ALA A 39 -19.89 0.19 20.13
N GLY A 40 -20.99 0.07 19.39
CA GLY A 40 -21.63 -1.20 19.03
C GLY A 40 -21.19 -1.76 17.67
N PRO A 41 -21.37 -3.09 17.47
CA PRO A 41 -21.13 -3.72 16.19
C PRO A 41 -22.15 -3.22 15.14
N LEU A 42 -21.69 -2.97 13.91
CA LEU A 42 -22.57 -2.70 12.79
C LEU A 42 -23.47 -3.93 12.52
N PRO A 43 -24.80 -3.80 12.57
CA PRO A 43 -25.67 -4.91 12.26
C PRO A 43 -25.51 -5.27 10.78
N SER A 44 -25.11 -6.51 10.48
CA SER A 44 -25.23 -7.03 9.12
C SER A 44 -26.71 -7.29 8.83
N GLN A 45 -27.46 -6.29 8.37
CA GLN A 45 -28.77 -6.53 7.77
C GLN A 45 -28.60 -7.14 6.38
N SER A 46 -28.24 -8.42 6.35
CA SER A 46 -28.70 -9.31 5.29
C SER A 46 -29.53 -10.38 5.98
N GLY A 47 -30.86 -10.33 5.79
CA GLY A 47 -31.74 -11.43 6.14
C GLY A 47 -31.19 -12.74 5.57
N GLN A 48 -31.33 -13.81 6.37
CA GLN A 48 -30.74 -15.14 6.20
C GLN A 48 -29.27 -15.27 6.66
N GLY A 49 -29.16 -15.64 7.93
CA GLY A 49 -27.92 -16.09 8.54
C GLY A 49 -27.48 -15.18 9.68
N LYS A 50 -28.15 -15.26 10.84
CA LYS A 50 -27.42 -15.08 12.10
C LYS A 50 -26.25 -16.04 12.00
N SER A 51 -25.04 -15.52 11.78
CA SER A 51 -23.81 -16.28 11.87
C SER A 51 -23.80 -16.90 13.27
N LYS A 52 -24.19 -18.18 13.35
CA LYS A 52 -24.27 -19.00 14.56
C LYS A 52 -22.90 -19.21 15.23
N TYR A 53 -21.84 -18.57 14.71
CA TYR A 53 -20.44 -18.74 15.13
C TYR A 53 -19.80 -17.49 15.76
N ALA A 54 -20.54 -16.38 15.93
CA ALA A 54 -19.94 -15.11 16.36
C ALA A 54 -20.13 -14.73 17.84
N ALA A 55 -21.08 -15.32 18.56
CA ALA A 55 -21.35 -14.95 19.96
C ALA A 55 -20.49 -15.71 20.99
N ASP A 56 -19.97 -16.90 20.66
CA ASP A 56 -19.44 -17.84 21.67
C ASP A 56 -17.94 -17.68 22.01
N ASN A 57 -17.22 -16.69 21.47
CA ASN A 57 -15.76 -16.58 21.64
C ASN A 57 -15.23 -15.17 21.99
N ILE A 58 -16.09 -14.27 22.46
CA ILE A 58 -15.65 -12.91 22.86
C ILE A 58 -15.19 -12.95 24.31
N GLN A 59 -13.88 -12.77 24.54
CA GLN A 59 -13.30 -12.76 25.89
C GLN A 59 -13.58 -11.45 26.63
N THR A 60 -13.70 -11.52 27.96
CA THR A 60 -13.80 -10.34 28.84
C THR A 60 -12.53 -9.48 28.76
N PRO A 61 -12.64 -8.16 28.92
CA PRO A 61 -11.50 -7.25 28.80
C PRO A 61 -10.48 -7.48 29.93
N ARG A 62 -9.20 -7.55 29.55
CA ARG A 62 -8.07 -7.78 30.48
C ARG A 62 -7.28 -6.52 30.82
N TRP A 63 -7.64 -5.37 30.25
CA TRP A 63 -6.92 -4.10 30.41
C TRP A 63 -6.65 -3.67 31.87
N ASN A 64 -7.50 -4.10 32.81
CA ASN A 64 -7.43 -3.71 34.22
C ASN A 64 -6.98 -4.84 35.15
N THR A 65 -6.31 -5.88 34.63
CA THR A 65 -5.78 -6.97 35.46
C THR A 65 -4.35 -6.67 35.95
N PRO A 66 -3.90 -7.26 37.08
CA PRO A 66 -2.52 -7.13 37.55
C PRO A 66 -1.47 -7.51 36.50
N GLU A 67 -1.76 -8.55 35.70
CA GLU A 67 -0.94 -8.97 34.55
C GLU A 67 -0.72 -7.81 33.56
N PHE A 68 -1.79 -7.10 33.17
CA PHE A 68 -1.70 -6.01 32.20
C PHE A 68 -1.05 -4.75 32.78
N TYR A 69 -1.22 -4.46 34.07
CA TYR A 69 -0.47 -3.38 34.72
C TYR A 69 1.05 -3.65 34.69
N LEU A 70 1.48 -4.89 34.91
CA LEU A 70 2.88 -5.29 34.75
C LEU A 70 3.34 -5.10 33.29
N TYR A 71 2.52 -5.49 32.31
CA TYR A 71 2.83 -5.29 30.90
C TYR A 71 2.93 -3.82 30.52
N TYR A 72 2.10 -2.92 31.08
CA TYR A 72 2.24 -1.48 30.82
C TYR A 72 3.58 -0.94 31.31
N VAL A 73 4.03 -1.33 32.51
CA VAL A 73 5.34 -0.93 33.04
C VAL A 73 6.45 -1.48 32.15
N ALA A 74 6.39 -2.77 31.79
CA ALA A 74 7.39 -3.39 30.91
C ALA A 74 7.47 -2.71 29.54
N ILE A 75 6.33 -2.42 28.91
CA ILE A 75 6.27 -1.72 27.62
C ILE A 75 6.81 -0.30 27.74
N LEU A 76 6.41 0.45 28.78
CA LEU A 76 6.88 1.83 28.98
C LEU A 76 8.40 1.88 29.13
N MET A 77 8.96 1.02 29.98
CA MET A 77 10.40 0.91 30.17
C MET A 77 11.12 0.48 28.89
N SER A 78 10.59 -0.53 28.20
CA SER A 78 11.15 -1.02 26.95
C SER A 78 11.19 0.09 25.90
N VAL A 79 10.06 0.75 25.62
CA VAL A 79 9.96 1.82 24.62
C VAL A 79 10.92 2.96 24.95
N PHE A 80 11.02 3.37 26.22
CA PHE A 80 11.98 4.40 26.63
C PHE A 80 13.42 4.02 26.25
N PHE A 81 13.87 2.81 26.63
CA PHE A 81 15.23 2.36 26.33
C PHE A 81 15.47 2.12 24.84
N MET A 82 14.47 1.64 24.09
CA MET A 82 14.56 1.46 22.64
C MET A 82 14.95 2.76 21.93
N PHE A 83 14.29 3.87 22.29
CA PHE A 83 14.62 5.19 21.74
C PHE A 83 15.92 5.75 22.33
N LYS A 84 16.10 5.66 23.66
CA LYS A 84 17.29 6.19 24.33
C LYS A 84 18.58 5.64 23.72
N LEU A 85 18.66 4.32 23.50
CA LEU A 85 19.86 3.68 22.97
C LEU A 85 20.23 4.20 21.58
N VAL A 86 19.25 4.48 20.72
CA VAL A 86 19.50 5.02 19.37
C VAL A 86 19.81 6.52 19.41
N LEU A 87 19.20 7.26 20.33
CA LEU A 87 19.54 8.66 20.56
C LEU A 87 20.98 8.80 21.06
N ASP A 88 21.40 7.99 22.03
CA ASP A 88 22.75 8.03 22.62
C ASP A 88 23.84 7.79 21.56
N VAL A 89 23.66 6.81 20.67
CA VAL A 89 24.63 6.53 19.58
C VAL A 89 24.62 7.60 18.48
N SER A 90 23.56 8.41 18.41
CA SER A 90 23.42 9.50 17.42
C SER A 90 23.95 10.85 17.94
N GLN A 91 24.37 10.95 19.21
CA GLN A 91 24.88 12.19 19.79
C GLN A 91 26.28 12.53 19.27
N GLU A 92 26.57 13.84 19.19
CA GLU A 92 27.89 14.36 18.79
C GLU A 92 29.01 13.93 19.75
N SER A 93 28.67 13.70 21.02
CA SER A 93 29.57 13.21 22.06
C SER A 93 29.93 11.71 21.92
N HIS A 94 29.22 10.96 21.07
CA HIS A 94 29.46 9.53 20.91
C HIS A 94 30.78 9.29 20.16
N PRO A 95 31.64 8.34 20.59
CA PRO A 95 32.95 8.11 19.97
C PRO A 95 32.91 7.85 18.45
N ASN A 96 31.82 7.24 17.98
CA ASN A 96 31.62 6.91 16.57
C ASN A 96 30.97 8.01 15.73
N TYR A 97 30.63 9.17 16.30
CA TYR A 97 29.93 10.24 15.59
C TYR A 97 30.72 10.76 14.37
N SER A 98 32.04 10.93 14.53
CA SER A 98 32.93 11.38 13.46
C SER A 98 32.87 10.49 12.21
N LYS A 99 32.55 9.19 12.37
CA LYS A 99 32.49 8.21 11.27
C LYS A 99 31.36 8.46 10.28
N PHE A 100 30.23 9.02 10.73
CA PHE A 100 29.06 9.26 9.87
C PHE A 100 28.65 10.73 9.78
N SER A 101 29.24 11.61 10.60
CA SER A 101 28.91 13.05 10.64
C SER A 101 29.02 13.78 9.29
N HIS A 102 29.88 13.30 8.39
CA HIS A 102 30.07 13.84 7.04
C HIS A 102 28.92 13.51 6.07
N LEU A 103 28.08 12.53 6.42
CA LEU A 103 26.87 12.17 5.66
C LEU A 103 25.65 13.00 6.07
N LEU A 104 25.75 13.72 7.20
CA LEU A 104 24.66 14.51 7.73
C LEU A 104 24.66 15.90 7.10
N SER A 105 23.47 16.41 6.79
CA SER A 105 23.26 17.77 6.27
C SER A 105 22.73 18.70 7.37
N ASP A 106 22.73 20.01 7.11
CA ASP A 106 22.09 20.96 8.01
C ASP A 106 20.57 20.79 7.98
N GLY A 107 19.98 20.66 9.17
CA GLY A 107 18.54 20.47 9.37
C GLY A 107 17.81 21.80 9.59
N TRP A 108 16.48 21.75 9.56
CA TRP A 108 15.65 22.93 9.85
C TRP A 108 15.37 23.09 11.34
N ILE A 109 15.64 22.06 12.16
CA ILE A 109 15.54 22.14 13.62
C ILE A 109 16.81 22.83 14.16
N PRO A 110 16.69 23.96 14.88
CA PRO A 110 17.86 24.69 15.37
C PRO A 110 18.82 23.81 16.18
N GLY A 111 20.10 23.83 15.80
CA GLY A 111 21.15 23.05 16.46
C GLY A 111 21.09 21.54 16.20
N ARG A 112 20.33 21.08 15.18
CA ARG A 112 20.27 19.67 14.80
C ARG A 112 20.55 19.47 13.31
N LYS A 113 21.42 18.50 13.03
CA LYS A 113 21.62 17.99 11.67
C LYS A 113 20.47 17.06 11.26
N VAL A 114 20.43 16.71 9.99
CA VAL A 114 19.45 15.79 9.41
C VAL A 114 20.14 14.67 8.65
N ASP A 115 19.65 13.45 8.82
CA ASP A 115 20.06 12.28 8.05
C ASP A 115 19.27 12.17 6.75
N ASN A 116 19.86 12.63 5.64
CA ASN A 116 19.29 12.53 4.28
C ASN A 116 19.88 11.34 3.49
N THR A 117 20.53 10.38 4.16
CA THR A 117 21.29 9.31 3.50
C THR A 117 20.37 8.31 2.76
N ASP A 118 19.10 8.19 3.14
CA ASP A 118 18.13 7.38 2.38
C ASP A 118 17.71 8.11 1.10
N ALA A 119 18.25 7.69 -0.04
CA ALA A 119 18.01 8.33 -1.33
C ALA A 119 16.52 8.34 -1.75
N GLN A 120 15.73 7.34 -1.33
CA GLN A 120 14.30 7.26 -1.68
C GLN A 120 13.50 8.31 -0.92
N TYR A 121 13.68 8.40 0.39
CA TYR A 121 12.99 9.41 1.21
C TYR A 121 13.56 10.81 0.99
N GLY A 122 14.89 10.95 0.86
CA GLY A 122 15.55 12.21 0.53
C GLY A 122 15.01 12.82 -0.77
N GLY A 123 14.95 12.02 -1.84
CA GLY A 123 14.35 12.46 -3.11
C GLY A 123 12.86 12.82 -3.00
N PHE A 124 12.06 12.06 -2.24
CA PHE A 124 10.66 12.45 -1.98
C PHE A 124 10.57 13.78 -1.22
N ARG A 125 11.40 13.93 -0.17
CA ARG A 125 11.43 15.09 0.73
C ARG A 125 11.79 16.38 0.01
N GLU A 126 12.81 16.35 -0.84
CA GLU A 126 13.21 17.48 -1.69
C GLU A 126 12.08 17.92 -2.63
N ASN A 127 11.24 16.97 -3.08
CA ASN A 127 10.13 17.22 -3.99
C ASN A 127 8.79 17.53 -3.30
N ILE A 128 8.71 17.50 -1.96
CA ILE A 128 7.47 17.81 -1.22
C ILE A 128 6.84 19.15 -1.64
N PRO A 129 7.59 20.26 -1.83
CA PRO A 129 6.99 21.53 -2.25
C PRO A 129 6.28 21.44 -3.61
N TYR A 130 6.91 20.82 -4.61
CA TYR A 130 6.32 20.62 -5.93
C TYR A 130 5.09 19.71 -5.88
N LEU A 131 5.19 18.61 -5.12
CA LEU A 131 4.09 17.68 -4.92
C LEU A 131 2.90 18.37 -4.23
N PHE A 132 3.15 19.23 -3.24
CA PHE A 132 2.10 19.98 -2.55
C PHE A 132 1.40 20.98 -3.49
N ILE A 133 2.16 21.69 -4.33
CA ILE A 133 1.61 22.58 -5.36
C ILE A 133 0.66 21.79 -6.28
N VAL A 134 1.10 20.64 -6.79
CA VAL A 134 0.27 19.83 -7.70
C VAL A 134 -0.98 19.29 -6.99
N VAL A 135 -0.87 18.82 -5.75
CA VAL A 135 -2.03 18.34 -4.96
C VAL A 135 -3.05 19.43 -4.68
N MET A 136 -2.64 20.68 -4.54
CA MET A 136 -3.55 21.81 -4.35
C MET A 136 -4.12 22.30 -5.68
N LEU A 137 -3.28 22.38 -6.71
CA LEU A 137 -3.65 22.86 -8.03
C LEU A 137 -4.63 21.91 -8.73
N HIS A 138 -4.40 20.59 -8.69
CA HIS A 138 -5.21 19.62 -9.41
C HIS A 138 -6.72 19.66 -9.03
N PRO A 139 -7.11 19.56 -7.73
CA PRO A 139 -8.52 19.69 -7.35
C PRO A 139 -9.12 21.06 -7.66
N VAL A 140 -8.33 22.13 -7.62
CA VAL A 140 -8.77 23.49 -8.00
C VAL A 140 -9.04 23.56 -9.50
N LEU A 141 -8.13 23.07 -10.33
CA LEU A 141 -8.30 22.99 -11.78
C LEU A 141 -9.51 22.12 -12.14
N ARG A 142 -9.71 20.99 -11.44
CA ARG A 142 -10.90 20.16 -11.65
C ARG A 142 -12.18 20.92 -11.36
N LYS A 143 -12.26 21.62 -10.22
CA LYS A 143 -13.44 22.44 -9.88
C LYS A 143 -13.66 23.56 -10.89
N ALA A 144 -12.60 24.21 -11.36
CA ALA A 144 -12.68 25.25 -12.37
C ALA A 144 -13.20 24.68 -13.70
N TYR A 145 -12.69 23.52 -14.12
CA TYR A 145 -13.15 22.80 -15.30
C TYR A 145 -14.63 22.39 -15.18
N ASP A 146 -15.03 21.84 -14.04
CA ASP A 146 -16.40 21.43 -13.75
C ASP A 146 -17.35 22.64 -13.74
N SER A 147 -16.91 23.78 -13.20
CA SER A 147 -17.68 25.03 -13.21
C SER A 147 -17.84 25.59 -14.64
N PHE A 148 -16.75 25.62 -15.42
CA PHE A 148 -16.74 26.11 -16.80
C PHE A 148 -17.69 25.31 -17.70
N TRP A 149 -17.65 23.98 -17.61
CA TRP A 149 -18.52 23.07 -18.36
C TRP A 149 -19.90 22.86 -17.70
N ARG A 150 -20.20 23.59 -16.63
CA ARG A 150 -21.45 23.55 -15.86
C ARG A 150 -21.86 22.13 -15.44
N ALA A 151 -20.89 21.34 -14.98
CA ALA A 151 -21.09 19.95 -14.56
C ALA A 151 -22.19 19.79 -13.49
N ASP A 152 -22.37 20.80 -12.63
CA ASP A 152 -23.42 20.85 -11.60
C ASP A 152 -24.85 20.88 -12.16
N THR A 153 -25.02 21.22 -13.43
CA THR A 153 -26.35 21.23 -14.10
C THR A 153 -26.85 19.81 -14.35
N TYR A 154 -25.95 18.84 -14.51
CA TYR A 154 -26.29 17.43 -14.79
C TYR A 154 -26.48 16.59 -13.51
N THR A 155 -26.01 17.07 -12.36
CA THR A 155 -26.08 16.36 -11.07
C THR A 155 -27.36 16.67 -10.28
N GLN A 156 -28.15 17.67 -10.68
CA GLN A 156 -29.44 17.97 -10.07
C GLN A 156 -30.55 17.05 -10.62
N VAL A 157 -30.69 15.87 -10.02
CA VAL A 157 -31.89 15.03 -10.18
C VAL A 157 -33.05 15.72 -9.47
N ARG A 158 -34.00 16.33 -10.19
CA ARG A 158 -35.24 16.83 -9.58
C ARG A 158 -36.18 15.64 -9.31
N PRO A 159 -36.73 15.49 -8.09
CA PRO A 159 -37.73 14.45 -7.84
C PRO A 159 -38.98 14.73 -8.69
N SER A 160 -39.41 13.72 -9.45
CA SER A 160 -40.66 13.75 -10.21
C SER A 160 -41.82 13.95 -9.22
N THR A 161 -42.37 15.15 -9.18
CA THR A 161 -43.62 15.45 -8.48
C THR A 161 -44.71 15.63 -9.53
N SER A 162 -45.65 14.68 -9.52
CA SER A 162 -46.96 14.66 -10.21
C SER A 162 -47.02 14.99 -11.72
N SER A 163 -47.65 14.05 -12.42
CA SER A 163 -48.26 14.12 -13.75
C SER A 163 -48.38 15.50 -14.41
N GLY A 164 -47.74 15.68 -15.56
CA GLY A 164 -48.22 16.63 -16.57
C GLY A 164 -47.31 17.81 -16.95
N ARG A 165 -46.00 17.78 -16.66
CA ARG A 165 -45.05 18.73 -17.25
C ARG A 165 -43.79 18.01 -17.73
N LEU A 166 -43.43 18.20 -19.00
CA LEU A 166 -42.14 17.81 -19.60
C LEU A 166 -41.02 18.52 -18.84
N THR A 167 -40.46 17.89 -17.82
CA THR A 167 -39.26 18.38 -17.15
C THR A 167 -38.04 18.02 -18.01
N MET A 168 -37.33 19.02 -18.53
CA MET A 168 -35.98 18.90 -19.08
C MET A 168 -34.98 18.50 -17.99
N GLY A 169 -34.94 17.22 -17.62
CA GLY A 169 -34.03 16.68 -16.59
C GLY A 169 -33.53 15.29 -16.96
N LEU A 170 -32.23 15.02 -16.72
CA LEU A 170 -31.61 13.72 -16.98
C LEU A 170 -32.11 12.65 -16.00
N THR A 171 -32.18 11.39 -16.46
CA THR A 171 -32.37 10.24 -15.55
C THR A 171 -31.15 10.09 -14.63
N PRO A 172 -31.27 9.46 -13.44
CA PRO A 172 -30.12 9.26 -12.55
C PRO A 172 -28.95 8.52 -13.21
N SER A 173 -29.23 7.55 -14.08
CA SER A 173 -28.21 6.81 -14.86
C SER A 173 -27.53 7.72 -15.87
N ALA A 174 -28.29 8.57 -16.58
CA ALA A 174 -27.73 9.51 -17.55
C ALA A 174 -26.92 10.63 -16.88
N ALA A 175 -27.33 11.10 -15.70
CA ALA A 175 -26.54 12.00 -14.87
C ALA A 175 -25.20 11.38 -14.44
N ALA A 176 -25.21 10.10 -14.07
CA ALA A 176 -24.00 9.36 -13.73
C ALA A 176 -23.07 9.11 -14.95
N ASP A 177 -23.64 8.86 -16.13
CA ASP A 177 -22.91 8.82 -17.41
C ASP A 177 -22.27 10.18 -17.75
N ALA A 178 -23.01 11.27 -17.59
CA ALA A 178 -22.48 12.63 -17.80
C ALA A 178 -21.33 12.95 -16.84
N ARG A 179 -21.47 12.60 -15.55
CA ARG A 179 -20.39 12.77 -14.56
C ARG A 179 -19.14 11.98 -14.94
N LEU A 180 -19.28 10.72 -15.35
CA LEU A 180 -18.14 9.91 -15.81
C LEU A 180 -17.41 10.61 -16.95
N ASN A 181 -18.13 10.97 -18.03
CA ASN A 181 -17.53 11.57 -19.22
C ASN A 181 -16.79 12.87 -18.90
N GLN A 182 -17.40 13.73 -18.08
CA GLN A 182 -16.82 14.99 -17.62
C GLN A 182 -15.56 14.79 -16.77
N ARG A 183 -15.56 13.76 -15.91
CA ARG A 183 -14.36 13.47 -15.12
C ARG A 183 -13.25 12.91 -15.97
N ILE A 184 -13.56 11.94 -16.82
CA ILE A 184 -12.60 11.33 -17.74
C ILE A 184 -12.00 12.37 -18.69
N SER A 185 -12.77 13.32 -19.22
CA SER A 185 -12.24 14.34 -20.14
C SER A 185 -11.15 15.19 -19.48
N PHE A 186 -11.36 15.63 -18.24
CA PHE A 186 -10.31 16.30 -17.47
C PHE A 186 -9.16 15.36 -17.12
N ASP A 187 -9.44 14.12 -16.70
CA ASP A 187 -8.38 13.18 -16.31
C ASP A 187 -7.44 12.88 -17.48
N VAL A 188 -7.96 12.72 -18.70
CA VAL A 188 -7.17 12.55 -19.93
C VAL A 188 -6.32 13.79 -20.20
N LEU A 189 -6.93 14.98 -20.16
CA LEU A 189 -6.23 16.23 -20.45
C LEU A 189 -5.11 16.49 -19.44
N PHE A 190 -5.43 16.37 -18.15
CA PHE A 190 -4.47 16.57 -17.08
C PHE A 190 -3.37 15.50 -17.13
N ALA A 191 -3.72 14.23 -17.34
CA ALA A 191 -2.72 13.16 -17.47
C ALA A 191 -1.76 13.41 -18.64
N GLY A 192 -2.23 13.89 -19.78
CA GLY A 192 -1.36 14.25 -20.92
C GLY A 192 -0.35 15.33 -20.55
N ILE A 193 -0.81 16.42 -19.93
CA ILE A 193 0.06 17.53 -19.46
C ILE A 193 1.02 17.03 -18.38
N PHE A 194 0.53 16.24 -17.43
CA PHE A 194 1.29 15.72 -16.31
C PHE A 194 2.38 14.75 -16.78
N LEU A 195 2.09 13.85 -17.71
CA LEU A 195 3.08 12.95 -18.31
C LEU A 195 4.14 13.72 -19.09
N ALA A 196 3.75 14.73 -19.87
CA ALA A 196 4.70 15.55 -20.60
C ALA A 196 5.63 16.33 -19.65
N ALA A 197 5.10 16.88 -18.56
CA ALA A 197 5.90 17.56 -17.54
C ALA A 197 6.85 16.60 -16.81
N LEU A 198 6.37 15.41 -16.46
CA LEU A 198 7.17 14.43 -15.72
C LEU A 198 8.23 13.74 -16.58
N HIS A 199 7.91 13.41 -17.83
CA HIS A 199 8.73 12.48 -18.63
C HIS A 199 9.14 13.04 -20.00
N GLY A 200 8.76 14.28 -20.33
CA GLY A 200 9.09 14.92 -21.61
C GLY A 200 8.70 14.05 -22.81
N PHE A 201 9.63 13.83 -23.74
CA PHE A 201 9.37 13.00 -24.92
C PHE A 201 9.24 11.50 -24.62
N SER A 202 9.71 11.02 -23.46
CA SER A 202 9.50 9.62 -23.06
C SER A 202 8.02 9.32 -22.79
N ALA A 203 7.17 10.34 -22.61
CA ALA A 203 5.72 10.17 -22.54
C ALA A 203 5.16 9.43 -23.78
N LEU A 204 5.73 9.64 -24.98
CA LEU A 204 5.28 8.95 -26.20
C LEU A 204 5.53 7.43 -26.13
N LYS A 205 6.65 7.01 -25.53
CA LYS A 205 6.97 5.58 -25.30
C LYS A 205 5.92 4.95 -24.39
N ILE A 206 5.57 5.65 -23.30
CA ILE A 206 4.52 5.25 -22.37
C ILE A 206 3.19 5.06 -23.12
N VAL A 207 2.75 6.06 -23.87
CA VAL A 207 1.49 5.98 -24.64
C VAL A 207 1.50 4.82 -25.63
N ALA A 208 2.63 4.55 -26.30
CA ALA A 208 2.76 3.42 -27.22
C ALA A 208 2.57 2.07 -26.50
N ILE A 209 3.21 1.87 -25.35
CA ILE A 209 3.04 0.66 -24.52
C ILE A 209 1.59 0.52 -24.07
N LEU A 210 0.97 1.62 -23.62
CA LEU A 210 -0.44 1.63 -23.22
C LEU A 210 -1.35 1.20 -24.37
N TYR A 211 -1.15 1.75 -25.57
CA TYR A 211 -1.95 1.42 -26.75
C TYR A 211 -1.78 -0.03 -27.20
N ALA A 212 -0.54 -0.55 -27.18
CA ALA A 212 -0.27 -1.95 -27.46
C ALA A 212 -1.00 -2.88 -26.48
N ASN A 213 -0.92 -2.61 -25.17
CA ASN A 213 -1.64 -3.40 -24.17
C ASN A 213 -3.17 -3.30 -24.33
N TYR A 214 -3.70 -2.13 -24.68
CA TYR A 214 -5.13 -1.96 -24.96
C TYR A 214 -5.58 -2.81 -26.15
N CYS A 215 -4.78 -2.86 -27.21
CA CYS A 215 -5.05 -3.72 -28.37
C CYS A 215 -5.02 -5.20 -28.00
N ILE A 216 -4.07 -5.62 -27.14
CA ILE A 216 -4.03 -6.99 -26.60
C ILE A 216 -5.33 -7.34 -25.86
N GLY A 217 -5.84 -6.42 -25.03
CA GLY A 217 -7.08 -6.63 -24.30
C GLY A 217 -8.31 -6.69 -25.20
N THR A 218 -8.42 -5.75 -26.16
CA THR A 218 -9.69 -5.48 -26.87
C THR A 218 -9.80 -6.09 -28.26
N LYS A 219 -8.68 -6.34 -28.94
CA LYS A 219 -8.66 -6.80 -30.35
C LYS A 219 -8.27 -8.28 -30.51
N LEU A 220 -7.58 -8.89 -29.54
CA LEU A 220 -7.22 -10.31 -29.62
C LEU A 220 -8.43 -11.22 -29.37
N PRO A 221 -8.44 -12.44 -29.94
CA PRO A 221 -9.43 -13.44 -29.58
C PRO A 221 -9.37 -13.74 -28.08
N ARG A 222 -10.54 -13.80 -27.45
CA ARG A 222 -10.72 -13.89 -25.99
C ARG A 222 -9.83 -14.94 -25.31
N GLN A 223 -9.66 -16.11 -25.91
CA GLN A 223 -8.88 -17.22 -25.33
C GLN A 223 -7.40 -16.90 -25.12
N TYR A 224 -6.83 -15.99 -25.93
CA TYR A 224 -5.44 -15.60 -25.83
C TYR A 224 -5.21 -14.39 -24.93
N VAL A 225 -6.26 -13.61 -24.64
CA VAL A 225 -6.15 -12.34 -23.89
C VAL A 225 -5.42 -12.52 -22.55
N PRO A 226 -5.73 -13.50 -21.68
CA PRO A 226 -5.04 -13.62 -20.40
C PRO A 226 -3.54 -13.91 -20.56
N ALA A 227 -3.17 -14.88 -21.40
CA ALA A 227 -1.78 -15.25 -21.61
C ALA A 227 -0.99 -14.12 -22.28
N ALA A 228 -1.52 -13.52 -23.34
CA ALA A 228 -0.90 -12.38 -24.03
C ALA A 228 -0.72 -11.17 -23.11
N THR A 229 -1.70 -10.89 -22.25
CA THR A 229 -1.61 -9.82 -21.24
C THR A 229 -0.44 -10.06 -20.29
N TRP A 230 -0.34 -11.25 -19.69
CA TRP A 230 0.74 -11.55 -18.75
C TRP A 230 2.12 -11.56 -19.43
N VAL A 231 2.23 -12.18 -20.61
CA VAL A 231 3.49 -12.22 -21.38
C VAL A 231 3.94 -10.82 -21.76
N PHE A 232 3.05 -9.99 -22.30
CA PHE A 232 3.38 -8.61 -22.70
C PHE A 232 3.81 -7.77 -21.50
N ASN A 233 3.06 -7.82 -20.39
CA ASN A 233 3.32 -6.97 -19.24
C ASN A 233 4.57 -7.40 -18.47
N ILE A 234 4.81 -8.70 -18.29
CA ILE A 234 6.06 -9.20 -17.72
C ILE A 234 7.23 -8.88 -18.66
N GLY A 235 7.08 -9.13 -19.96
CA GLY A 235 8.10 -8.78 -20.95
C GLY A 235 8.44 -7.28 -20.94
N THR A 236 7.44 -6.42 -20.75
CA THR A 236 7.62 -4.97 -20.62
C THR A 236 8.42 -4.61 -19.36
N LEU A 237 8.19 -5.26 -18.22
CA LEU A 237 9.01 -5.04 -17.01
C LEU A 237 10.49 -5.34 -17.29
N PHE A 238 10.80 -6.49 -17.89
CA PHE A 238 12.16 -6.86 -18.26
C PHE A 238 12.77 -5.92 -19.31
N ALA A 239 12.01 -5.59 -20.36
CA ALA A 239 12.48 -4.71 -21.42
C ALA A 239 12.76 -3.28 -20.92
N ASN A 240 11.90 -2.77 -20.03
CA ASN A 240 12.06 -1.47 -19.38
C ASN A 240 13.37 -1.40 -18.57
N GLU A 241 13.65 -2.43 -17.78
CA GLU A 241 14.87 -2.51 -16.95
C GLU A 241 16.12 -2.69 -17.81
N PHE A 242 16.13 -3.67 -18.71
CA PHE A 242 17.31 -3.97 -19.54
C PHE A 242 17.65 -2.87 -20.54
N SER A 243 16.65 -2.12 -20.99
CA SER A 243 16.83 -1.02 -21.94
C SER A 243 16.86 0.36 -21.27
N GLN A 244 16.83 0.41 -19.93
CA GLN A 244 16.83 1.65 -19.13
C GLN A 244 15.83 2.71 -19.64
N GLY A 245 14.60 2.28 -19.96
CA GLY A 245 13.54 3.19 -20.45
C GLY A 245 13.64 3.57 -21.95
N TYR A 246 14.42 2.83 -22.73
CA TYR A 246 14.59 2.91 -24.19
C TYR A 246 15.08 4.27 -24.70
N HIS A 247 16.39 4.51 -24.73
CA HIS A 247 16.94 5.77 -25.26
C HIS A 247 16.61 5.99 -26.74
N TYR A 248 16.07 7.17 -27.08
CA TYR A 248 15.75 7.54 -28.46
C TYR A 248 17.00 7.57 -29.34
N ALA A 249 18.16 7.97 -28.79
CA ALA A 249 19.43 7.90 -29.50
C ALA A 249 19.74 6.49 -30.01
N THR A 250 19.51 5.47 -29.17
CA THR A 250 19.71 4.06 -29.54
C THR A 250 18.67 3.59 -30.55
N ILE A 251 17.39 3.91 -30.33
CA ILE A 251 16.30 3.52 -31.26
C ILE A 251 16.51 4.14 -32.63
N LEU A 252 16.78 5.44 -32.71
CA LEU A 252 16.91 6.14 -33.98
C LEU A 252 18.24 5.85 -34.67
N GLY A 253 19.29 5.56 -33.90
CA GLY A 253 20.60 5.17 -34.43
C GLY A 253 20.60 3.83 -35.17
N THR A 254 19.61 2.96 -34.96
CA THR A 254 19.49 1.71 -35.75
C THR A 254 18.78 1.91 -37.10
N PHE A 255 17.99 2.98 -37.25
CA PHE A 255 17.20 3.25 -38.47
C PHE A 255 17.74 4.40 -39.32
N LEU A 256 18.45 5.35 -38.72
CA LEU A 256 19.04 6.50 -39.41
C LEU A 256 20.54 6.25 -39.63
N PRO A 257 21.05 6.34 -40.88
CA PRO A 257 22.47 6.22 -41.15
C PRO A 257 23.22 7.32 -40.37
N SER A 258 24.28 6.94 -39.66
CA SER A 258 25.23 7.90 -39.11
C SER A 258 25.91 8.64 -40.26
N SER A 259 25.50 9.88 -40.54
CA SER A 259 26.24 10.78 -41.42
C SER A 259 27.63 10.95 -40.81
N GLY A 260 28.65 10.36 -41.45
CA GLY A 260 30.01 10.42 -40.96
C GLY A 260 30.52 11.86 -40.90
N SER A 261 31.31 12.16 -39.87
CA SER A 261 32.49 12.98 -40.04
C SER A 261 33.52 12.65 -38.96
N GLU A 262 34.76 12.90 -39.34
CA GLU A 262 36.00 12.46 -38.73
C GLU A 262 36.21 13.00 -37.31
N LYS A 263 36.96 12.22 -36.53
CA LYS A 263 37.76 12.62 -35.36
C LYS A 263 37.25 13.83 -34.56
N GLY A 264 36.48 13.54 -33.52
CA GLY A 264 36.59 14.29 -32.26
C GLY A 264 35.46 15.23 -31.86
N GLN A 265 34.33 15.27 -32.57
CA GLN A 265 33.14 16.00 -32.09
C GLN A 265 31.98 15.05 -31.73
N PRO A 266 31.25 15.30 -30.62
CA PRO A 266 30.08 14.52 -30.26
C PRO A 266 29.01 14.72 -31.33
N THR A 267 28.60 13.64 -31.99
CA THR A 267 27.52 13.64 -32.98
C THR A 267 26.20 13.97 -32.28
N PHE A 268 25.77 15.23 -32.41
CA PHE A 268 24.43 15.68 -32.00
C PHE A 268 23.37 15.02 -32.90
N ASN A 269 23.02 13.76 -32.61
CA ASN A 269 21.90 13.07 -33.24
C ASN A 269 20.57 13.61 -32.67
N PHE A 270 19.55 13.75 -33.52
CA PHE A 270 18.18 14.12 -33.13
C PHE A 270 17.65 13.27 -31.95
N GLY A 271 18.03 11.99 -31.88
CA GLY A 271 17.71 11.14 -30.73
C GLY A 271 18.28 11.61 -29.39
N HIS A 272 19.51 12.13 -29.35
CA HIS A 272 20.08 12.73 -28.14
C HIS A 272 19.37 14.03 -27.75
N THR A 273 18.84 14.76 -28.74
CA THR A 273 18.01 15.94 -28.46
C THR A 273 16.68 15.55 -27.84
N LEU A 274 16.04 14.45 -28.29
CA LEU A 274 14.82 13.96 -27.64
C LEU A 274 15.08 13.44 -26.22
N ASP A 275 16.19 12.73 -26.01
CA ASP A 275 16.57 12.19 -24.71
C ASP A 275 16.98 13.30 -23.71
N SER A 276 17.46 14.46 -24.17
CA SER A 276 17.80 15.58 -23.28
C SER A 276 16.56 16.24 -22.65
N TYR A 277 15.41 16.20 -23.32
CA TYR A 277 14.12 16.64 -22.77
C TYR A 277 13.39 15.48 -22.07
N SER A 278 13.94 15.04 -20.94
CA SER A 278 13.45 13.88 -20.18
C SER A 278 12.44 14.21 -19.06
N GLY A 279 12.12 15.50 -18.85
CA GLY A 279 11.16 15.96 -17.85
C GLY A 279 11.71 15.96 -16.41
N LEU A 280 10.81 16.12 -15.43
CA LEU A 280 11.18 16.17 -14.00
C LEU A 280 11.66 14.83 -13.44
N ILE A 281 11.17 13.71 -13.99
CA ILE A 281 11.51 12.35 -13.58
C ILE A 281 11.93 11.58 -14.84
N PRO A 282 13.23 11.62 -15.21
CA PRO A 282 13.75 10.98 -16.41
C PRO A 282 13.54 9.46 -16.44
N ARG A 283 13.64 8.84 -15.26
CA ARG A 283 13.53 7.38 -15.05
C ARG A 283 12.07 6.94 -14.92
N TRP A 284 11.31 7.16 -15.99
CA TRP A 284 9.90 6.80 -16.03
C TRP A 284 9.66 5.29 -15.84
N GLU A 285 10.61 4.47 -16.25
CA GLU A 285 10.54 3.01 -16.26
C GLU A 285 10.37 2.40 -14.87
N VAL A 286 10.95 3.03 -13.83
CA VAL A 286 10.88 2.56 -12.44
C VAL A 286 9.47 2.70 -11.87
N LEU A 287 8.83 3.85 -12.11
CA LEU A 287 7.49 4.13 -11.61
C LEU A 287 6.40 3.45 -12.46
N PHE A 288 6.74 3.11 -13.70
CA PHE A 288 5.84 2.41 -14.61
C PHE A 288 5.39 1.04 -14.09
N ASN A 289 6.11 0.43 -13.15
CA ASN A 289 5.70 -0.82 -12.51
C ASN A 289 4.29 -0.73 -11.90
N PHE A 290 3.90 0.41 -11.30
CA PHE A 290 2.52 0.60 -10.83
C PHE A 290 1.50 0.62 -11.97
N THR A 291 1.88 1.19 -13.12
CA THR A 291 1.04 1.23 -14.32
C THR A 291 0.79 -0.18 -14.87
N ILE A 292 1.81 -1.04 -14.91
CA ILE A 292 1.69 -2.45 -15.35
C ILE A 292 0.56 -3.18 -14.62
N LEU A 293 0.40 -2.95 -13.32
CA LEU A 293 -0.69 -3.56 -12.55
C LEU A 293 -2.07 -3.12 -13.05
N ARG A 294 -2.21 -1.85 -13.46
CA ARG A 294 -3.44 -1.32 -14.05
C ARG A 294 -3.69 -1.87 -15.46
N LEU A 295 -2.64 -2.06 -16.25
CA LEU A 295 -2.72 -2.66 -17.59
C LEU A 295 -3.31 -4.08 -17.53
N ILE A 296 -2.77 -4.89 -16.62
CA ILE A 296 -3.26 -6.25 -16.35
C ILE A 296 -4.70 -6.19 -15.81
N SER A 297 -5.01 -5.28 -14.87
CA SER A 297 -6.37 -5.14 -14.35
C SER A 297 -7.40 -4.85 -15.43
N PHE A 298 -7.11 -3.91 -16.34
CA PHE A 298 -8.04 -3.56 -17.42
C PHE A 298 -8.30 -4.75 -18.35
N ASN A 299 -7.24 -5.41 -18.83
CA ASN A 299 -7.39 -6.52 -19.77
C ASN A 299 -8.15 -7.70 -19.14
N LEU A 300 -7.87 -8.03 -17.87
CA LEU A 300 -8.55 -9.13 -17.18
C LEU A 300 -10.00 -8.76 -16.81
N ASP A 301 -10.26 -7.53 -16.38
CA ASP A 301 -11.62 -7.06 -16.12
C ASP A 301 -12.46 -7.04 -17.41
N TYR A 302 -11.89 -6.66 -18.55
CA TYR A 302 -12.53 -6.77 -19.87
C TYR A 302 -12.76 -8.23 -20.26
N TYR A 303 -11.75 -9.09 -20.13
CA TYR A 303 -11.88 -10.52 -20.44
C TYR A 303 -13.01 -11.20 -19.65
N TRP A 304 -13.19 -10.84 -18.37
CA TRP A 304 -14.28 -11.33 -17.54
C TRP A 304 -15.63 -10.68 -17.87
N SER A 305 -15.66 -9.42 -18.32
CA SER A 305 -16.90 -8.75 -18.72
C SER A 305 -17.56 -9.44 -19.91
N LEU A 306 -16.77 -9.96 -20.86
CA LEU A 306 -17.26 -10.71 -22.03
C LEU A 306 -18.07 -11.97 -21.69
N ASN A 307 -17.84 -12.58 -20.52
CA ASN A 307 -18.61 -13.74 -20.04
C ASN A 307 -19.85 -13.37 -19.22
N SER A 308 -20.05 -12.09 -18.93
CA SER A 308 -21.18 -11.65 -18.12
C SER A 308 -22.45 -11.69 -18.95
N ARG A 309 -23.46 -12.43 -18.46
CA ARG A 309 -24.77 -12.56 -19.12
C ARG A 309 -25.34 -11.18 -19.45
N ALA A 310 -26.05 -11.06 -20.57
CA ALA A 310 -26.56 -9.79 -21.12
C ALA A 310 -27.34 -8.89 -20.12
N SER A 311 -27.95 -9.46 -19.08
CA SER A 311 -28.64 -8.70 -18.03
C SER A 311 -27.73 -8.31 -16.87
N SER A 312 -27.73 -7.01 -16.54
CA SER A 312 -26.88 -6.39 -15.52
C SER A 312 -27.04 -7.07 -14.15
N PRO A 313 -25.94 -7.48 -13.49
CA PRO A 313 -25.99 -8.01 -12.12
C PRO A 313 -26.63 -7.03 -11.12
N ILE A 314 -26.51 -5.73 -11.36
CA ILE A 314 -27.09 -4.67 -10.53
C ILE A 314 -28.62 -4.72 -10.61
N GLU A 315 -29.18 -4.78 -11.82
CA GLU A 315 -30.63 -4.85 -12.05
C GLU A 315 -31.23 -6.14 -11.48
N LYS A 316 -30.57 -7.28 -11.73
CA LYS A 316 -31.00 -8.59 -11.22
C LYS A 316 -31.09 -8.65 -9.70
N LYS A 317 -30.15 -8.00 -9.03
CA LYS A 317 -30.07 -7.95 -7.57
C LYS A 317 -30.78 -6.73 -6.98
N GLN A 318 -31.38 -5.88 -7.82
CA GLN A 318 -32.01 -4.61 -7.44
C GLN A 318 -31.11 -3.73 -6.55
N LEU A 319 -29.81 -3.69 -6.88
CA LEU A 319 -28.84 -2.90 -6.13
C LEU A 319 -28.90 -1.43 -6.54
N ASP A 320 -28.70 -0.53 -5.59
CA ASP A 320 -28.48 0.89 -5.86
C ASP A 320 -27.05 1.12 -6.41
N PRO A 321 -26.89 1.56 -7.68
CA PRO A 321 -25.57 1.82 -8.26
C PRO A 321 -24.76 2.88 -7.50
N SER A 322 -25.42 3.81 -6.82
CA SER A 322 -24.78 4.89 -6.06
C SER A 322 -24.25 4.44 -4.70
N ASN A 323 -24.73 3.30 -4.19
CA ASN A 323 -24.43 2.77 -2.88
C ASN A 323 -23.92 1.32 -2.92
N LEU A 324 -23.17 0.96 -3.97
CA LEU A 324 -22.60 -0.38 -4.09
C LEU A 324 -21.56 -0.67 -2.99
N SER A 325 -21.57 -1.91 -2.49
CA SER A 325 -20.53 -2.42 -1.59
C SER A 325 -19.15 -2.43 -2.26
N GLU A 326 -18.07 -2.40 -1.48
CA GLU A 326 -16.70 -2.44 -2.04
C GLU A 326 -16.50 -3.67 -2.95
N ARG A 327 -17.00 -4.83 -2.53
CA ARG A 327 -16.93 -6.05 -3.31
C ARG A 327 -17.70 -5.93 -4.62
N ASP A 328 -18.90 -5.36 -4.59
CA ASP A 328 -19.72 -5.23 -5.79
C ASP A 328 -19.07 -4.26 -6.79
N ARG A 329 -18.53 -3.12 -6.35
CA ARG A 329 -17.80 -2.19 -7.24
C ARG A 329 -16.61 -2.83 -7.94
N VAL A 330 -15.91 -3.74 -7.26
CA VAL A 330 -14.74 -4.44 -7.82
C VAL A 330 -15.17 -5.61 -8.73
N THR A 331 -16.21 -6.35 -8.36
CA THR A 331 -16.59 -7.62 -9.02
C THR A 331 -17.58 -7.46 -10.15
N ILE A 332 -18.47 -6.47 -10.10
CA ILE A 332 -19.44 -6.19 -11.17
C ILE A 332 -18.68 -5.50 -12.31
N PRO A 333 -18.73 -6.04 -13.54
CA PRO A 333 -18.08 -5.41 -14.69
C PRO A 333 -18.64 -4.02 -14.99
N ALA A 334 -17.78 -3.15 -15.54
CA ALA A 334 -18.22 -1.88 -16.12
C ALA A 334 -19.13 -2.11 -17.35
N LYS A 335 -19.83 -1.06 -17.83
CA LYS A 335 -20.66 -1.18 -19.04
C LYS A 335 -19.75 -1.53 -20.23
N PRO A 336 -20.22 -2.29 -21.25
CA PRO A 336 -19.40 -2.60 -22.42
C PRO A 336 -18.81 -1.35 -23.10
N SER A 337 -19.56 -0.26 -23.18
CA SER A 337 -19.11 1.02 -23.72
C SER A 337 -18.02 1.71 -22.89
N ASP A 338 -17.83 1.31 -21.63
CA ASP A 338 -16.83 1.89 -20.75
C ASP A 338 -15.43 1.36 -21.04
N TYR A 339 -15.30 0.21 -21.71
CA TYR A 339 -14.01 -0.36 -22.14
C TYR A 339 -13.47 0.35 -23.40
N SER A 340 -13.40 1.67 -23.34
CA SER A 340 -12.87 2.55 -24.39
C SER A 340 -11.43 2.96 -24.08
N PHE A 341 -10.68 3.35 -25.12
CA PHE A 341 -9.30 3.81 -24.95
C PHE A 341 -9.20 5.07 -24.06
N CYS A 342 -10.17 5.97 -24.14
CA CYS A 342 -10.19 7.19 -23.32
C CYS A 342 -10.30 6.85 -21.81
N ASN A 343 -11.24 5.99 -21.45
CA ASN A 343 -11.40 5.54 -20.07
C ASN A 343 -10.19 4.75 -19.57
N TYR A 344 -9.63 3.90 -20.44
CA TYR A 344 -8.41 3.16 -20.17
C TYR A 344 -7.21 4.08 -19.92
N PHE A 345 -7.00 5.08 -20.76
CA PHE A 345 -5.92 6.06 -20.61
C PHE A 345 -6.07 6.85 -19.32
N ALA A 346 -7.26 7.38 -19.04
CA ALA A 346 -7.54 8.09 -17.79
C ALA A 346 -7.30 7.22 -16.55
N TYR A 347 -7.72 5.95 -16.58
CA TYR A 347 -7.52 5.01 -15.49
C TYR A 347 -6.03 4.68 -15.27
N THR A 348 -5.34 4.30 -16.34
CA THR A 348 -3.94 3.89 -16.25
C THR A 348 -3.06 5.05 -15.79
N MET A 349 -3.31 6.25 -16.33
CA MET A 349 -2.55 7.48 -16.06
C MET A 349 -3.20 8.39 -15.00
N TYR A 350 -4.13 7.85 -14.19
CA TYR A 350 -4.81 8.63 -13.15
C TYR A 350 -3.79 9.26 -12.20
N SER A 351 -3.62 10.57 -12.33
CA SER A 351 -2.47 11.31 -11.83
C SER A 351 -2.29 11.26 -10.31
N PRO A 352 -3.37 11.31 -9.49
CA PRO A 352 -3.24 11.21 -8.04
C PRO A 352 -2.60 9.92 -7.54
N LEU A 353 -2.62 8.85 -8.35
CA LEU A 353 -2.07 7.55 -7.98
C LEU A 353 -1.02 7.04 -8.99
N TYR A 354 -0.55 7.89 -9.91
CA TYR A 354 0.32 7.48 -11.01
C TYR A 354 1.74 7.15 -10.54
N LEU A 355 2.37 8.06 -9.79
CA LEU A 355 3.77 7.93 -9.36
C LEU A 355 3.95 6.87 -8.28
N ALA A 356 3.11 6.94 -7.26
CA ALA A 356 2.99 5.94 -6.21
C ALA A 356 1.59 6.05 -5.62
N GLY A 357 1.15 5.04 -4.90
CA GLY A 357 -0.15 5.08 -4.21
C GLY A 357 -0.87 3.76 -4.25
N PRO A 358 -2.05 3.69 -3.63
CA PRO A 358 -2.80 2.46 -3.63
C PRO A 358 -3.29 2.07 -5.03
N ILE A 359 -3.29 0.77 -5.28
CA ILE A 359 -3.73 0.17 -6.53
C ILE A 359 -5.27 0.04 -6.48
N ILE A 360 -5.92 0.61 -7.48
CA ILE A 360 -7.36 0.52 -7.72
C ILE A 360 -7.60 -0.31 -8.99
N THR A 361 -8.69 -1.08 -9.04
CA THR A 361 -9.06 -1.87 -10.22
C THR A 361 -9.86 -1.02 -11.21
N PHE A 362 -9.95 -1.47 -12.47
CA PHE A 362 -10.66 -0.70 -13.50
C PHE A 362 -12.15 -0.54 -13.17
N ASN A 363 -12.81 -1.63 -12.77
CA ASN A 363 -14.23 -1.58 -12.42
C ASN A 363 -14.52 -0.65 -11.22
N ASP A 364 -13.69 -0.67 -10.18
CA ASP A 364 -13.86 0.21 -9.02
C ASP A 364 -13.59 1.67 -9.40
N TYR A 365 -12.58 1.94 -10.22
CA TYR A 365 -12.31 3.28 -10.75
C TYR A 365 -13.51 3.84 -11.52
N ILE A 366 -14.04 3.10 -12.51
CA ILE A 366 -15.20 3.54 -13.31
C ILE A 366 -16.44 3.73 -12.44
N SER A 367 -16.69 2.83 -11.48
CA SER A 367 -17.80 2.96 -10.54
C SER A 367 -17.71 4.27 -9.74
N GLN A 368 -16.52 4.63 -9.24
CA GLN A 368 -16.32 5.86 -8.47
C GLN A 368 -16.33 7.14 -9.34
N GLN A 369 -15.97 7.02 -10.62
CA GLN A 369 -16.11 8.10 -11.59
C GLN A 369 -17.57 8.39 -11.98
N ARG A 370 -18.47 7.41 -11.81
CA ARG A 370 -19.92 7.60 -11.93
C ARG A 370 -20.55 8.12 -10.64
N TYR A 371 -20.22 7.48 -9.52
CA TYR A 371 -20.85 7.74 -8.23
C TYR A 371 -19.79 8.05 -7.19
N ARG A 372 -19.86 9.25 -6.60
CA ARG A 372 -18.93 9.63 -5.53
C ARG A 372 -19.12 8.71 -4.32
N PRO A 373 -18.06 8.09 -3.78
CA PRO A 373 -18.18 7.23 -2.60
C PRO A 373 -18.70 8.00 -1.38
N HIS A 374 -19.69 7.43 -0.68
CA HIS A 374 -20.19 7.96 0.61
C HIS A 374 -19.13 8.01 1.71
N SER A 375 -18.07 7.22 1.58
CA SER A 375 -16.93 7.24 2.50
C SER A 375 -16.14 8.54 2.45
N ILE A 376 -16.23 9.34 1.37
CA ILE A 376 -15.49 10.60 1.24
C ILE A 376 -16.33 11.74 1.80
N THR A 377 -15.91 12.25 2.96
CA THR A 377 -16.50 13.43 3.60
C THR A 377 -15.41 14.43 3.94
N SER A 378 -15.70 15.73 3.90
CA SER A 378 -14.70 16.77 4.23
C SER A 378 -14.09 16.54 5.62
N LYS A 379 -14.91 16.18 6.60
CA LYS A 379 -14.45 15.84 7.95
C LYS A 379 -13.43 14.71 7.96
N ARG A 380 -13.72 13.57 7.31
CA ARG A 380 -12.80 12.42 7.26
C ARG A 380 -11.52 12.78 6.50
N THR A 381 -11.64 13.43 5.35
CA THR A 381 -10.47 13.81 4.53
C THR A 381 -9.56 14.78 5.28
N THR A 382 -10.12 15.76 6.00
CA THR A 382 -9.33 16.66 6.86
C THR A 382 -8.63 15.91 8.00
N MET A 383 -9.31 14.98 8.69
CA MET A 383 -8.67 14.18 9.74
C MET A 383 -7.57 13.27 9.18
N TYR A 384 -7.77 12.70 7.99
CA TYR A 384 -6.75 11.93 7.30
C TYR A 384 -5.53 12.80 6.93
N ALA A 385 -5.75 14.03 6.45
CA ALA A 385 -4.69 14.99 6.16
C ALA A 385 -3.88 15.38 7.41
N ILE A 386 -4.56 15.65 8.53
CA ILE A 386 -3.90 15.92 9.82
C ILE A 386 -3.04 14.72 10.23
N ARG A 387 -3.57 13.49 10.10
CA ARG A 387 -2.82 12.27 10.41
C ARG A 387 -1.60 12.08 9.50
N PHE A 388 -1.71 12.44 8.23
CA PHE A 388 -0.58 12.45 7.29
C PHE A 388 0.51 13.43 7.75
N ILE A 389 0.13 14.67 8.10
CA ILE A 389 1.08 15.70 8.60
C ILE A 389 1.79 15.20 9.87
N VAL A 390 1.05 14.61 10.83
CA VAL A 390 1.65 14.05 12.04
C VAL A 390 2.68 12.97 11.73
N VAL A 391 2.39 12.08 10.77
CA VAL A 391 3.34 11.04 10.35
C VAL A 391 4.55 11.63 9.63
N LEU A 392 4.35 12.64 8.78
CA LEU A 392 5.45 13.34 8.13
C LEU A 392 6.38 14.00 9.16
N LEU A 393 5.81 14.74 10.12
CA LEU A 393 6.57 15.34 11.22
C LEU A 393 7.26 14.28 12.10
N THR A 394 6.64 13.11 12.30
CA THR A 394 7.27 12.00 13.03
C THR A 394 8.54 11.54 12.32
N MET A 395 8.51 11.42 11.00
CA MET A 395 9.68 11.07 10.20
C MET A 395 10.74 12.17 10.24
N GLU A 396 10.34 13.44 10.09
CA GLU A 396 11.26 14.57 10.18
C GLU A 396 11.97 14.61 11.54
N ILE A 397 11.23 14.49 12.64
CA ILE A 397 11.83 14.42 13.99
C ILE A 397 12.75 13.21 14.09
N MET A 398 12.35 12.05 13.57
CA MET A 398 13.16 10.85 13.62
C MET A 398 14.53 11.03 12.95
N ILE A 399 14.59 11.61 11.75
CA ILE A 399 15.85 11.78 11.01
C ILE A 399 16.74 12.93 11.54
N HIS A 400 16.21 13.82 12.39
CA HIS A 400 17.02 14.88 13.05
C HIS A 400 17.64 14.42 14.38
N TYR A 401 17.18 13.30 14.93
CA TYR A 401 17.61 12.84 16.25
C TYR A 401 18.19 11.41 16.23
N MET A 402 17.82 10.59 15.25
CA MET A 402 18.25 9.21 15.13
C MET A 402 18.88 9.00 13.75
N TYR A 403 20.21 8.99 13.68
CA TYR A 403 20.98 8.98 12.43
C TYR A 403 21.26 7.55 11.92
N MET A 404 20.24 6.69 11.99
CA MET A 404 20.39 5.25 11.75
C MET A 404 20.89 4.95 10.34
N VAL A 405 20.38 5.65 9.33
CA VAL A 405 20.72 5.36 7.92
C VAL A 405 22.16 5.79 7.64
N ALA A 406 22.56 6.97 8.12
CA ALA A 406 23.94 7.43 8.07
C ALA A 406 24.89 6.45 8.78
N ILE A 407 24.53 5.94 9.96
CA ILE A 407 25.32 4.95 10.69
C ILE A 407 25.47 3.65 9.88
N PHE A 408 24.38 3.11 9.32
CA PHE A 408 24.43 1.92 8.47
C PHE A 408 25.25 2.13 7.19
N HIS A 409 25.15 3.32 6.60
CA HIS A 409 25.90 3.66 5.39
C HIS A 409 27.39 3.82 5.64
N ALA A 410 27.78 4.40 6.79
CA ALA A 410 29.18 4.56 7.18
C ALA A 410 29.88 3.23 7.49
N LYS A 411 29.12 2.15 7.74
CA LYS A 411 29.63 0.80 8.07
C LYS A 411 30.76 0.85 9.11
N PRO A 412 30.50 1.44 10.30
CA PRO A 412 31.50 1.46 11.35
C PRO A 412 31.83 0.04 11.81
N ASP A 413 32.89 -0.08 12.60
CA ASP A 413 33.20 -1.32 13.30
C ASP A 413 32.06 -1.67 14.27
N TRP A 414 31.28 -2.70 13.92
CA TRP A 414 30.10 -3.12 14.67
C TRP A 414 30.43 -3.66 16.07
N SER A 415 31.68 -4.10 16.29
CA SER A 415 32.12 -4.62 17.60
C SER A 415 32.13 -3.55 18.69
N GLN A 416 32.12 -2.27 18.31
CA GLN A 416 32.10 -1.13 19.24
C GLN A 416 30.70 -0.80 19.75
N TYR A 417 29.67 -1.43 19.19
CA TYR A 417 28.30 -1.29 19.63
C TYR A 417 27.93 -2.47 20.51
N THR A 418 27.25 -2.19 21.63
CA THR A 418 26.67 -3.26 22.43
C THR A 418 25.58 -3.99 21.63
N PRO A 419 25.31 -5.27 21.92
CA PRO A 419 24.21 -6.00 21.27
C PRO A 419 22.86 -5.26 21.35
N ALA A 420 22.61 -4.56 22.47
CA ALA A 420 21.40 -3.77 22.67
C ALA A 420 21.35 -2.55 21.72
N GLN A 421 22.42 -1.77 21.62
CA GLN A 421 22.50 -0.63 20.70
C GLN A 421 22.32 -1.08 19.25
N LEU A 422 23.02 -2.12 18.83
CA LEU A 422 22.96 -2.65 17.46
C LEU A 422 21.55 -3.16 17.12
N SER A 423 20.92 -3.88 18.05
CA SER A 423 19.54 -4.35 17.87
C SER A 423 18.54 -3.21 17.75
N MET A 424 18.68 -2.15 18.56
CA MET A 424 17.76 -1.01 18.53
C MET A 424 17.97 -0.12 17.32
N LEU A 425 19.23 0.09 16.91
CA LEU A 425 19.56 0.73 15.62
C LEU A 425 18.88 -0.01 14.47
N GLY A 426 19.00 -1.33 14.45
CA GLY A 426 18.32 -2.17 13.48
C GLY A 426 16.81 -2.03 13.51
N PHE A 427 16.19 -2.16 14.69
CA PHE A 427 14.74 -2.05 14.86
C PHE A 427 14.17 -0.69 14.41
N LEU A 428 14.80 0.43 14.82
CA LEU A 428 14.35 1.75 14.42
C LEU A 428 14.67 2.05 12.95
N ASN A 429 15.71 1.44 12.36
CA ASN A 429 15.89 1.51 10.91
C ASN A 429 14.77 0.78 10.14
N LEU A 430 14.29 -0.37 10.63
CA LEU A 430 13.09 -0.99 10.06
C LEU A 430 11.86 -0.07 10.19
N LYS A 431 11.75 0.67 11.30
CA LYS A 431 10.70 1.68 11.49
C LYS A 431 10.83 2.85 10.51
N HIS A 432 12.05 3.32 10.24
CA HIS A 432 12.34 4.29 9.18
C HIS A 432 11.90 3.77 7.81
N ILE A 433 12.22 2.51 7.47
CA ILE A 433 11.78 1.87 6.22
C ILE A 433 10.24 1.78 6.13
N TRP A 434 9.56 1.50 7.24
CA TRP A 434 8.08 1.54 7.25
C TRP A 434 7.55 2.96 7.00
N LEU A 435 8.13 3.99 7.63
CA LEU A 435 7.73 5.39 7.45
C LEU A 435 8.00 5.90 6.03
N LYS A 436 9.16 5.59 5.43
CA LYS A 436 9.52 6.05 4.08
C LYS A 436 8.57 5.52 3.00
N LEU A 437 7.95 4.36 3.21
CA LEU A 437 6.93 3.81 2.30
C LEU A 437 5.52 4.31 2.64
N LEU A 438 5.21 4.42 3.94
CA LEU A 438 3.93 4.92 4.43
C LEU A 438 3.62 6.33 3.92
N ILE A 439 4.60 7.24 3.99
CA ILE A 439 4.40 8.67 3.72
C ILE A 439 3.97 8.91 2.26
N PRO A 440 4.72 8.46 1.23
CA PRO A 440 4.28 8.61 -0.15
C PRO A 440 2.92 7.95 -0.40
N TRP A 441 2.68 6.72 0.08
CA TRP A 441 1.39 6.07 -0.14
C TRP A 441 0.21 6.82 0.47
N ARG A 442 0.37 7.39 1.66
CA ARG A 442 -0.66 8.24 2.29
C ARG A 442 -0.83 9.56 1.56
N PHE A 443 0.25 10.16 1.08
CA PHE A 443 0.21 11.40 0.31
C PHE A 443 -0.63 11.23 -0.96
N PHE A 444 -0.32 10.23 -1.78
CA PHE A 444 -1.04 9.96 -3.02
C PHE A 444 -2.49 9.50 -2.78
N ARG A 445 -2.73 8.74 -1.69
CA ARG A 445 -4.10 8.46 -1.26
C ARG A 445 -4.87 9.73 -0.86
N LEU A 446 -4.26 10.64 -0.10
CA LEU A 446 -4.87 11.92 0.27
C LEU A 446 -5.22 12.74 -0.98
N TRP A 447 -4.32 12.81 -1.97
CA TRP A 447 -4.60 13.46 -3.26
C TRP A 447 -5.82 12.85 -3.94
N SER A 448 -5.90 11.52 -4.02
CA SER A 448 -7.06 10.82 -4.58
C SER A 448 -8.37 11.14 -3.81
N LEU A 449 -8.31 11.21 -2.47
CA LEU A 449 -9.48 11.54 -1.64
C LEU A 449 -9.95 12.98 -1.86
N LEU A 450 -9.02 13.93 -2.09
CA LEU A 450 -9.33 15.31 -2.44
C LEU A 450 -9.99 15.41 -3.82
N ASP A 451 -9.56 14.58 -4.76
CA ASP A 451 -10.17 14.48 -6.10
C ASP A 451 -11.57 13.83 -6.07
N GLY A 452 -11.80 12.90 -5.13
CA GLY A 452 -13.10 12.25 -4.94
C GLY A 452 -13.12 10.75 -5.27
N ILE A 453 -11.96 10.10 -5.30
CA ILE A 453 -11.79 8.64 -5.38
C ILE A 453 -11.20 8.13 -4.08
N ASP A 454 -11.82 7.11 -3.48
CA ASP A 454 -11.38 6.46 -2.25
C ASP A 454 -10.71 5.13 -2.58
N PRO A 455 -9.38 5.06 -2.69
CA PRO A 455 -8.67 3.79 -2.84
C PRO A 455 -8.32 3.19 -1.45
N PRO A 456 -7.92 1.90 -1.35
CA PRO A 456 -7.63 1.26 -0.07
C PRO A 456 -6.41 1.87 0.67
N GLU A 457 -6.41 1.90 2.00
CA GLU A 457 -5.19 2.23 2.77
C GLU A 457 -4.15 1.10 2.64
N ASN A 458 -2.90 1.45 2.33
CA ASN A 458 -1.82 0.48 2.10
C ASN A 458 -1.14 -0.06 3.35
N MET A 459 -1.03 0.75 4.41
CA MET A 459 -0.43 0.35 5.67
C MET A 459 -1.50 0.38 6.76
N VAL A 460 -2.08 -0.79 7.04
CA VAL A 460 -3.18 -0.90 8.00
C VAL A 460 -2.69 -0.68 9.43
N ARG A 461 -1.55 -1.31 9.74
CA ARG A 461 -0.96 -1.31 11.07
C ARG A 461 0.50 -0.89 11.02
N CYS A 462 0.97 -0.41 12.15
CA CYS A 462 2.40 -0.22 12.38
C CYS A 462 3.13 -1.56 12.26
N MET A 463 4.36 -1.59 11.72
CA MET A 463 5.17 -2.83 11.71
C MET A 463 5.26 -3.49 13.09
N SER A 464 5.34 -2.69 14.16
CA SER A 464 5.41 -3.16 15.56
C SER A 464 4.05 -3.53 16.16
N ASP A 465 2.95 -3.47 15.39
CA ASP A 465 1.61 -3.97 15.74
C ASP A 465 1.25 -5.15 14.83
N ASN A 466 2.20 -6.05 14.61
CA ASN A 466 2.02 -7.32 13.91
C ASN A 466 2.78 -8.42 14.62
N TYR A 467 2.07 -9.47 15.03
CA TYR A 467 2.63 -10.65 15.72
C TYR A 467 2.59 -11.92 14.85
N SER A 468 2.04 -11.83 13.64
CA SER A 468 1.88 -12.95 12.70
C SER A 468 2.34 -12.51 11.33
N VAL A 469 3.15 -13.36 10.69
CA VAL A 469 3.75 -13.07 9.38
C VAL A 469 2.67 -13.01 8.30
N MET A 470 1.67 -13.89 8.33
CA MET A 470 0.54 -13.84 7.40
C MET A 470 -0.27 -12.54 7.51
N HIS A 471 -0.54 -12.11 8.75
CA HIS A 471 -1.27 -10.88 9.03
C HIS A 471 -0.47 -9.65 8.57
N PHE A 472 0.83 -9.62 8.86
CA PHE A 472 1.75 -8.60 8.38
C PHE A 472 1.66 -8.40 6.86
N TRP A 473 1.78 -9.47 6.06
CA TRP A 473 1.73 -9.36 4.59
C TRP A 473 0.34 -9.03 4.02
N ARG A 474 -0.74 -9.27 4.77
CA ARG A 474 -2.10 -8.82 4.41
C ARG A 474 -2.32 -7.34 4.74
N GLY A 475 -1.66 -6.84 5.78
CA GLY A 475 -1.73 -5.46 6.25
C GLY A 475 -0.71 -4.51 5.60
N TRP A 476 0.38 -5.05 5.07
CA TRP A 476 1.43 -4.33 4.33
C TRP A 476 1.11 -4.25 2.84
N HIS A 477 1.25 -3.07 2.25
CA HIS A 477 0.90 -2.80 0.85
C HIS A 477 -0.47 -3.41 0.45
N ARG A 478 -1.49 -3.20 1.29
CA ARG A 478 -2.78 -3.90 1.22
C ARG A 478 -3.47 -3.83 -0.14
N SER A 479 -3.37 -2.71 -0.87
CA SER A 479 -3.97 -2.63 -2.21
C SER A 479 -3.33 -3.63 -3.17
N PHE A 480 -2.01 -3.82 -3.07
CA PHE A 480 -1.28 -4.79 -3.90
C PHE A 480 -1.62 -6.21 -3.50
N ASN A 481 -1.74 -6.50 -2.20
CA ASN A 481 -2.23 -7.79 -1.73
C ASN A 481 -3.62 -8.11 -2.31
N LYS A 482 -4.58 -7.18 -2.22
CA LYS A 482 -5.92 -7.33 -2.83
C LYS A 482 -5.86 -7.54 -4.34
N TRP A 483 -5.00 -6.79 -5.03
CA TRP A 483 -4.78 -6.91 -6.46
C TRP A 483 -4.24 -8.30 -6.83
N SER A 484 -3.18 -8.77 -6.15
CA SER A 484 -2.56 -10.08 -6.38
C SER A 484 -3.53 -11.22 -6.08
N LEU A 485 -4.38 -11.08 -5.05
CA LEU A 485 -5.44 -12.04 -4.78
C LEU A 485 -6.43 -12.13 -5.95
N ARG A 486 -6.88 -11.00 -6.48
CA ARG A 486 -7.88 -10.95 -7.56
C ARG A 486 -7.35 -11.43 -8.91
N TYR A 487 -6.17 -10.96 -9.32
CA TYR A 487 -5.69 -11.16 -10.70
C TYR A 487 -4.71 -12.32 -10.86
N LEU A 488 -4.16 -12.84 -9.76
CA LEU A 488 -3.19 -13.94 -9.80
C LEU A 488 -3.65 -15.15 -8.97
N TYR A 489 -3.85 -14.99 -7.66
CA TYR A 489 -4.13 -16.12 -6.77
C TYR A 489 -5.47 -16.82 -7.05
N ILE A 490 -6.57 -16.07 -7.16
CA ILE A 490 -7.90 -16.63 -7.42
C ILE A 490 -7.98 -17.29 -8.80
N PRO A 491 -7.51 -16.67 -9.91
CA PRO A 491 -7.48 -17.31 -11.23
C PRO A 491 -6.65 -18.59 -11.29
N LEU A 492 -5.60 -18.73 -10.47
CA LEU A 492 -4.82 -19.97 -10.36
C LEU A 492 -5.52 -21.09 -9.57
N GLY A 493 -6.77 -20.88 -9.11
CA GLY A 493 -7.60 -21.89 -8.44
C GLY A 493 -7.77 -21.66 -6.93
N GLY A 494 -7.09 -20.66 -6.35
CA GLY A 494 -7.22 -20.28 -4.95
C GLY A 494 -7.12 -21.46 -3.97
N ASN A 495 -8.03 -21.52 -2.98
CA ASN A 495 -8.15 -22.59 -1.99
C ASN A 495 -9.34 -23.52 -2.25
N GLN A 496 -9.75 -23.70 -3.51
CA GLN A 496 -11.02 -24.35 -3.82
C GLN A 496 -10.99 -25.88 -3.78
N ILE A 497 -9.79 -26.48 -3.80
CA ILE A 497 -9.63 -27.93 -3.83
C ILE A 497 -9.30 -28.43 -2.42
N PRO A 498 -10.12 -29.30 -1.80
CA PRO A 498 -9.78 -29.96 -0.54
C PRO A 498 -8.76 -31.09 -0.74
N GLY A 499 -8.07 -31.48 0.33
CA GLY A 499 -7.08 -32.57 0.31
C GLY A 499 -5.63 -32.14 0.06
N VAL A 500 -4.72 -33.12 -0.03
CA VAL A 500 -3.26 -32.88 -0.16
C VAL A 500 -2.92 -32.14 -1.47
N TRP A 501 -3.56 -32.51 -2.57
CA TRP A 501 -3.40 -31.86 -3.87
C TRP A 501 -3.79 -30.38 -3.86
N GLY A 502 -4.87 -30.04 -3.16
CA GLY A 502 -5.29 -28.65 -2.98
C GLY A 502 -4.31 -27.83 -2.15
N LYS A 503 -3.72 -28.43 -1.11
CA LYS A 503 -2.66 -27.80 -0.31
C LYS A 503 -1.40 -27.55 -1.13
N ALA A 504 -0.94 -28.55 -1.88
CA ALA A 504 0.23 -28.41 -2.76
C ALA A 504 0.01 -27.31 -3.81
N ARG A 505 -1.19 -27.25 -4.39
CA ARG A 505 -1.54 -26.16 -5.32
C ARG A 505 -1.59 -24.79 -4.65
N SER A 506 -2.10 -24.70 -3.42
CA SER A 506 -2.07 -23.44 -2.65
C SER A 506 -0.64 -22.95 -2.42
N VAL A 507 0.29 -23.86 -2.05
CA VAL A 507 1.73 -23.54 -1.92
C VAL A 507 2.30 -23.04 -3.25
N PHE A 508 2.03 -23.74 -4.36
CA PHE A 508 2.46 -23.28 -5.69
C PHE A 508 1.89 -21.90 -6.05
N ASN A 509 0.61 -21.65 -5.75
CA ASN A 509 -0.02 -20.36 -5.98
C ASN A 509 0.63 -19.25 -5.14
N TYR A 510 0.99 -19.53 -3.87
CA TYR A 510 1.76 -18.59 -3.06
C TYR A 510 3.14 -18.32 -3.67
N LEU A 511 3.88 -19.35 -4.08
CA LEU A 511 5.18 -19.20 -4.74
C LEU A 511 5.09 -18.36 -6.01
N ALA A 512 4.07 -18.59 -6.85
CA ALA A 512 3.82 -17.79 -8.05
C ALA A 512 3.54 -16.31 -7.71
N VAL A 513 2.71 -16.05 -6.69
CA VAL A 513 2.40 -14.70 -6.21
C VAL A 513 3.66 -14.00 -5.70
N PHE A 514 4.43 -14.63 -4.82
CA PHE A 514 5.65 -14.02 -4.28
C PHE A 514 6.75 -13.85 -5.34
N THR A 515 6.84 -14.75 -6.32
CA THR A 515 7.75 -14.61 -7.45
C THR A 515 7.38 -13.39 -8.30
N PHE A 516 6.10 -13.20 -8.62
CA PHE A 516 5.65 -12.01 -9.33
C PHE A 516 5.92 -10.73 -8.53
N ILE A 517 5.64 -10.74 -7.22
CA ILE A 517 5.92 -9.60 -6.33
C ILE A 517 7.42 -9.25 -6.36
N ALA A 518 8.31 -10.25 -6.31
CA ALA A 518 9.75 -10.05 -6.38
C ALA A 518 10.15 -9.42 -7.72
N ILE A 519 9.73 -10.02 -8.86
CA ILE A 519 10.02 -9.50 -10.21
C ILE A 519 9.50 -8.07 -10.39
N TRP A 520 8.32 -7.76 -9.83
CA TRP A 520 7.72 -6.43 -9.89
C TRP A 520 8.51 -5.37 -9.10
N HIS A 521 9.14 -5.77 -8.00
CA HIS A 521 9.93 -4.87 -7.15
C HIS A 521 11.33 -4.62 -7.71
N ASP A 522 12.04 -5.68 -8.07
CA ASP A 522 13.39 -5.61 -8.63
C ASP A 522 13.68 -6.88 -9.41
N ILE A 523 14.17 -6.70 -10.63
CA ILE A 523 14.56 -7.81 -11.52
C ILE A 523 15.92 -8.39 -11.09
N GLN A 524 16.71 -7.65 -10.31
CA GLN A 524 17.92 -8.20 -9.71
C GLN A 524 17.56 -9.32 -8.72
N LEU A 525 18.08 -10.52 -8.97
CA LEU A 525 17.78 -11.77 -8.26
C LEU A 525 18.03 -11.73 -6.74
N ARG A 526 18.60 -10.64 -6.21
CA ARG A 526 18.82 -10.42 -4.77
C ARG A 526 17.50 -10.34 -3.99
N LEU A 527 16.51 -9.59 -4.50
CA LEU A 527 15.19 -9.51 -3.86
C LEU A 527 14.39 -10.81 -4.02
N LEU A 528 14.62 -11.56 -5.10
CA LEU A 528 13.96 -12.86 -5.31
C LEU A 528 14.39 -13.88 -4.24
N MET A 529 15.70 -14.00 -3.98
CA MET A 529 16.21 -14.90 -2.93
C MET A 529 15.70 -14.50 -1.54
N TRP A 530 15.64 -13.20 -1.26
CA TRP A 530 15.03 -12.70 -0.02
C TRP A 530 13.53 -13.02 0.07
N GLY A 531 12.78 -12.83 -1.02
CA GLY A 531 11.35 -13.14 -1.07
C GLY A 531 11.06 -14.63 -0.82
N TRP A 532 11.90 -15.52 -1.35
CA TRP A 532 11.80 -16.96 -1.08
C TRP A 532 12.13 -17.30 0.38
N LEU A 533 13.16 -16.66 0.96
CA LEU A 533 13.49 -16.83 2.37
C LEU A 533 12.31 -16.40 3.28
N VAL A 534 11.64 -15.30 2.94
CA VAL A 534 10.44 -14.86 3.65
C VAL A 534 9.29 -15.87 3.56
N THR A 535 9.10 -16.53 2.41
CA THR A 535 8.07 -17.59 2.31
C THR A 535 8.37 -18.79 3.21
N LEU A 536 9.65 -19.12 3.44
CA LEU A 536 10.04 -20.14 4.40
C LEU A 536 9.71 -19.72 5.85
N PHE A 537 9.79 -18.43 6.18
CA PHE A 537 9.44 -17.94 7.52
C PHE A 537 7.94 -17.97 7.84
N VAL A 538 7.07 -18.19 6.85
CA VAL A 538 5.64 -18.45 7.09
C VAL A 538 5.39 -19.91 7.52
N LEU A 539 6.30 -20.84 7.18
CA LEU A 539 6.12 -22.26 7.48
C LEU A 539 6.06 -22.57 8.99
N PRO A 540 6.91 -22.00 9.86
CA PRO A 540 6.79 -22.18 11.31
C PRO A 540 5.39 -21.82 11.84
N GLU A 541 4.81 -20.69 11.41
CA GLU A 541 3.46 -20.27 11.80
C GLU A 541 2.42 -21.34 11.42
N ILE A 542 2.49 -21.83 10.17
CA ILE A 542 1.58 -22.86 9.66
C ILE A 542 1.74 -24.16 10.44
N ILE A 543 2.97 -24.64 10.64
CA ILE A 543 3.28 -25.89 11.33
C ILE A 543 2.83 -25.80 12.80
N ALA A 544 3.14 -24.70 13.48
CA ALA A 544 2.72 -24.47 14.86
C ALA A 544 1.19 -24.45 14.99
N SER A 545 0.48 -23.80 14.06
CA SER A 545 -0.99 -23.78 14.05
C SER A 545 -1.61 -25.17 13.86
N TYR A 546 -0.88 -26.09 13.20
CA TYR A 546 -1.30 -27.47 13.01
C TYR A 546 -1.01 -28.37 14.21
N ILE A 547 0.17 -28.21 14.82
CA ILE A 547 0.59 -28.99 16.00
C ILE A 547 -0.24 -28.57 17.23
N PHE A 548 -0.50 -27.27 17.38
CA PHE A 548 -1.19 -26.67 18.51
C PHE A 548 -2.53 -26.00 18.08
N PRO A 549 -3.52 -26.79 17.63
CA PRO A 549 -4.80 -26.24 17.20
C PRO A 549 -5.58 -25.70 18.40
N ALA A 550 -6.19 -24.53 18.25
CA ALA A 550 -6.98 -23.88 19.31
C ALA A 550 -8.09 -24.76 19.90
N SER A 551 -8.62 -25.71 19.12
CA SER A 551 -9.64 -26.65 19.56
C SER A 551 -9.20 -27.56 20.72
N LYS A 552 -7.90 -27.87 20.84
CA LYS A 552 -7.34 -28.70 21.91
C LYS A 552 -7.11 -27.94 23.22
N TRP A 553 -7.20 -26.61 23.21
CA TRP A 553 -6.87 -25.76 24.36
C TRP A 553 -8.06 -24.96 24.88
N LYS A 554 -9.30 -25.39 24.56
CA LYS A 554 -10.52 -24.72 24.99
C LYS A 554 -10.63 -24.59 26.51
N ASP A 555 -10.14 -25.59 27.24
CA ASP A 555 -10.21 -25.65 28.71
C ASP A 555 -9.09 -24.83 29.39
N SER A 556 -8.12 -24.32 28.63
CA SER A 556 -6.99 -23.52 29.14
C SER A 556 -6.63 -22.38 28.18
N PRO A 557 -7.55 -21.41 28.00
CA PRO A 557 -7.38 -20.34 27.02
C PRO A 557 -6.17 -19.44 27.33
N ASP A 558 -5.82 -19.29 28.60
CA ASP A 558 -4.65 -18.51 29.03
C ASP A 558 -3.32 -19.18 28.71
N ALA A 559 -3.21 -20.48 28.96
CA ALA A 559 -2.03 -21.25 28.57
C ALA A 559 -1.84 -21.23 27.06
N TYR A 560 -2.93 -21.33 26.29
CA TYR A 560 -2.88 -21.23 24.83
C TYR A 560 -2.42 -19.85 24.37
N ARG A 561 -2.94 -18.78 24.98
CA ARG A 561 -2.53 -17.40 24.70
C ARG A 561 -1.04 -17.19 24.95
N TRP A 562 -0.50 -17.70 26.06
CA TRP A 562 0.93 -17.62 26.33
C TRP A 562 1.76 -18.46 25.36
N LEU A 563 1.31 -19.67 25.01
CA LEU A 563 1.96 -20.49 23.98
C LEU A 563 2.03 -19.77 22.62
N CYS A 564 0.91 -19.20 22.17
CA CYS A 564 0.87 -18.37 20.97
C CYS A 564 1.78 -17.14 21.10
N GLY A 565 1.89 -16.56 22.30
CA GLY A 565 2.79 -15.45 22.58
C GLY A 565 4.26 -15.82 22.36
N VAL A 566 4.69 -16.99 22.84
CA VAL A 566 6.05 -17.49 22.64
C VAL A 566 6.32 -17.75 21.14
N GLY A 567 5.39 -18.38 20.45
CA GLY A 567 5.49 -18.60 19.00
C GLY A 567 5.64 -17.28 18.22
N ALA A 568 4.81 -16.30 18.54
CA ALA A 568 4.85 -14.97 17.92
C ALA A 568 6.17 -14.20 18.19
N VAL A 569 6.77 -14.33 19.38
CA VAL A 569 8.11 -13.77 19.63
C VAL A 569 9.14 -14.37 18.70
N GLY A 570 9.11 -15.70 18.51
CA GLY A 570 9.98 -16.39 17.55
C GLY A 570 9.79 -15.87 16.13
N GLU A 571 8.55 -15.70 15.69
CA GLU A 571 8.22 -15.14 14.36
C GLU A 571 8.73 -13.71 14.18
N ILE A 572 8.52 -12.84 15.19
CA ILE A 572 9.01 -11.46 15.16
C ILE A 572 10.54 -11.43 15.04
N LEU A 573 11.25 -12.24 15.84
CA LEU A 573 12.71 -12.31 15.80
C LEU A 573 13.24 -12.82 14.46
N MET A 574 12.60 -13.85 13.88
CA MET A 574 12.95 -14.34 12.54
C MET A 574 12.74 -13.26 11.47
N LEU A 575 11.59 -12.58 11.48
CA LEU A 575 11.28 -11.53 10.52
C LEU A 575 12.20 -10.32 10.69
N MET A 576 12.52 -9.91 11.91
CA MET A 576 13.49 -8.86 12.19
C MET A 576 14.86 -9.25 11.65
N THR A 577 15.34 -10.45 11.95
CA THR A 577 16.65 -10.95 11.49
C THR A 577 16.74 -10.93 9.96
N ALA A 578 15.71 -11.42 9.28
CA ALA A 578 15.63 -11.43 7.81
C ALA A 578 15.74 -10.04 7.20
N ASN A 579 15.03 -9.07 7.77
CA ASN A 579 15.04 -7.70 7.28
C ASN A 579 16.33 -6.96 7.64
N LEU A 580 16.96 -7.27 8.78
CA LEU A 580 18.26 -6.71 9.14
C LEU A 580 19.35 -7.17 8.17
N VAL A 581 19.36 -8.46 7.78
CA VAL A 581 20.30 -8.96 6.76
C VAL A 581 20.04 -8.31 5.41
N GLY A 582 18.78 -8.22 4.99
CA GLY A 582 18.42 -7.71 3.67
C GLY A 582 18.63 -6.20 3.49
N PHE A 583 18.39 -5.40 4.54
CA PHE A 583 18.23 -3.95 4.42
C PHE A 583 19.07 -3.11 5.40
N ALA A 584 19.85 -3.71 6.31
CA ALA A 584 20.59 -2.94 7.33
C ALA A 584 22.04 -3.43 7.55
N LEU A 585 22.23 -4.55 8.26
CA LEU A 585 23.52 -5.04 8.74
C LEU A 585 24.29 -5.88 7.71
N GLY A 586 23.59 -6.44 6.73
CA GLY A 586 24.15 -7.49 5.88
C GLY A 586 24.46 -8.77 6.67
N VAL A 587 25.12 -9.72 6.00
CA VAL A 587 25.45 -11.02 6.60
C VAL A 587 26.54 -10.88 7.68
N ASP A 588 27.52 -10.01 7.47
CA ASP A 588 28.66 -9.89 8.38
C ASP A 588 28.28 -9.16 9.67
N GLY A 589 27.51 -8.06 9.59
CA GLY A 589 26.98 -7.40 10.78
C GLY A 589 26.02 -8.29 11.59
N LEU A 590 25.28 -9.20 10.93
CA LEU A 590 24.48 -10.20 11.65
C LEU A 590 25.37 -11.22 12.40
N LYS A 591 26.46 -11.70 11.80
CA LYS A 591 27.38 -12.62 12.48
C LYS A 591 27.94 -11.99 13.74
N ASP A 592 28.33 -10.72 13.68
CA ASP A 592 28.87 -10.00 14.82
C ASP A 592 27.82 -9.76 15.90
N LEU A 593 26.58 -9.43 15.51
CA LEU A 593 25.45 -9.35 16.44
C LEU A 593 25.20 -10.70 17.15
N VAL A 594 25.14 -11.80 16.40
CA VAL A 594 24.91 -13.14 16.95
C VAL A 594 26.05 -13.55 17.88
N ARG A 595 27.31 -13.30 17.48
CA ARG A 595 28.48 -13.55 18.33
C ARG A 595 28.43 -12.71 19.61
N GLY A 596 28.04 -11.44 19.53
CA GLY A 596 27.87 -10.58 20.70
C GLY A 596 26.77 -11.06 21.65
N ILE A 597 25.65 -11.55 21.10
CA ILE A 597 24.54 -12.10 21.88
C ILE A 597 24.92 -13.42 22.57
N VAL A 598 25.50 -14.37 21.84
CA VAL A 598 25.77 -15.72 22.34
C VAL A 598 27.07 -15.79 23.14
N GLY A 599 28.05 -14.95 22.81
CA GLY A 599 29.40 -14.97 23.37
C GLY A 599 29.59 -14.18 24.66
N THR A 600 28.58 -13.43 25.13
CA THR A 600 28.71 -12.58 26.33
C THR A 600 27.52 -12.74 27.27
N TRP A 601 27.76 -12.62 28.59
CA TRP A 601 26.68 -12.66 29.59
C TRP A 601 25.68 -11.51 29.40
N SER A 602 26.18 -10.32 29.08
CA SER A 602 25.37 -9.16 28.71
C SER A 602 24.49 -9.42 27.49
N GLY A 603 24.99 -10.19 26.52
CA GLY A 603 24.26 -10.60 25.32
C GLY A 603 23.08 -11.52 25.64
N TRP A 604 23.30 -12.53 26.49
CA TRP A 604 22.23 -13.40 26.98
C TRP A 604 21.18 -12.66 27.81
N ALA A 605 21.62 -11.78 28.72
CA ALA A 605 20.73 -10.94 29.51
C ALA A 605 19.88 -10.02 28.61
N PHE A 606 20.51 -9.41 27.59
CA PHE A 606 19.80 -8.61 26.59
C PHE A 606 18.79 -9.45 25.81
N PHE A 607 19.18 -10.63 25.32
CA PHE A 607 18.29 -11.50 24.55
C PHE A 607 17.06 -11.94 25.37
N ALA A 608 17.26 -12.36 26.62
CA ALA A 608 16.16 -12.70 27.52
C ALA A 608 15.24 -11.49 27.77
N THR A 609 15.82 -10.30 27.98
CA THR A 609 15.07 -9.06 28.16
C THR A 609 14.28 -8.69 26.90
N ALA A 610 14.88 -8.82 25.72
CA ALA A 610 14.24 -8.54 24.44
C ALA A 610 13.08 -9.51 24.18
N CYS A 611 13.27 -10.81 24.44
CA CYS A 611 12.20 -11.82 24.36
C CYS A 611 11.05 -11.49 25.32
N GLY A 612 11.36 -11.09 26.56
CA GLY A 612 10.36 -10.64 27.53
C GLY A 612 9.59 -9.41 27.06
N ALA A 613 10.30 -8.39 26.58
CA ALA A 613 9.69 -7.16 26.04
C ALA A 613 8.78 -7.46 24.84
N LEU A 614 9.25 -8.25 23.88
CA LEU A 614 8.44 -8.68 22.73
C LEU A 614 7.23 -9.49 23.17
N PHE A 615 7.39 -10.40 24.14
CA PHE A 615 6.27 -11.18 24.67
C PHE A 615 5.19 -10.27 25.27
N THR A 616 5.56 -9.31 26.12
CA THR A 616 4.60 -8.34 26.68
C THR A 616 3.91 -7.51 25.59
N GLY A 617 4.65 -7.09 24.56
CA GLY A 617 4.10 -6.40 23.39
C GLY A 617 3.10 -7.27 22.63
N VAL A 618 3.40 -8.56 22.42
CA VAL A 618 2.49 -9.51 21.78
C VAL A 618 1.22 -9.71 22.61
N GLN A 619 1.34 -9.85 23.94
CA GLN A 619 0.16 -9.98 24.82
C GLN A 619 -0.73 -8.75 24.75
N PHE A 620 -0.14 -7.55 24.69
CA PHE A 620 -0.87 -6.31 24.46
C PHE A 620 -1.58 -6.32 23.10
N MET A 621 -0.91 -6.79 22.03
CA MET A 621 -1.53 -6.91 20.71
C MET A 621 -2.70 -7.91 20.70
N PHE A 622 -2.60 -9.04 21.40
CA PHE A 622 -3.70 -10.00 21.52
C PHE A 622 -4.93 -9.38 22.16
N GLU A 623 -4.77 -8.70 23.30
CA GLU A 623 -5.87 -8.00 23.95
C GLU A 623 -6.42 -6.85 23.10
N TRP A 624 -5.55 -6.18 22.32
CA TRP A 624 -5.98 -5.20 21.34
C TRP A 624 -6.86 -5.84 20.24
N ARG A 625 -6.53 -7.02 19.73
CA ARG A 625 -7.37 -7.75 18.76
C ARG A 625 -8.68 -8.22 19.38
N GLU A 626 -8.69 -8.66 20.64
CA GLU A 626 -9.93 -8.97 21.37
C GLU A 626 -10.79 -7.72 21.57
N ASN A 627 -10.17 -6.56 21.81
CA ASN A 627 -10.87 -5.28 21.90
C ASN A 627 -11.51 -4.87 20.57
N GLU A 628 -10.83 -5.09 19.45
CA GLU A 628 -11.41 -4.91 18.11
C GLU A 628 -12.60 -5.86 17.89
N LYS A 629 -12.48 -7.14 18.24
CA LYS A 629 -13.57 -8.12 18.16
C LYS A 629 -14.78 -7.72 18.99
N ARG A 630 -14.57 -7.26 20.23
CA ARG A 630 -15.63 -6.73 21.12
C ARG A 630 -16.39 -5.56 20.49
N ARG A 631 -15.72 -4.76 19.66
CA ARG A 631 -16.31 -3.65 18.90
C ARG A 631 -16.90 -4.06 17.55
N GLY A 632 -16.95 -5.36 17.24
CA GLY A 632 -17.42 -5.88 15.95
C GLY A 632 -16.44 -5.66 14.79
N ILE A 633 -15.22 -5.21 15.06
CA ILE A 633 -14.22 -4.91 14.04
C ILE A 633 -13.46 -6.19 13.70
N LYS A 634 -13.59 -6.64 12.46
CA LYS A 634 -12.86 -7.82 11.96
C LYS A 634 -11.99 -7.45 10.77
N MET A 635 -10.84 -6.85 11.07
CA MET A 635 -9.77 -6.70 10.09
C MET A 635 -9.20 -8.08 9.79
N LYS A 636 -9.39 -8.57 8.55
CA LYS A 636 -8.79 -9.84 8.07
C LYS A 636 -7.30 -9.67 7.75
N CYS A 637 -6.58 -8.91 8.57
CA CYS A 637 -5.18 -8.56 8.41
C CYS A 637 -4.54 -8.28 9.77
#